data_AF-A0A812IVK0-F1
#
_entry.id   AF-A0A812IVK0-F1
#
_cell.length_a   1.000
_cell.length_b   1.000
_cell.length_c   1.000
_cell.angle_alpha   90.00
_cell.angle_beta   90.00
_cell.angle_gamma   90.00
#
_symmetry.space_group_name_H-M   'P 1'
#
loop_
_entity.id
_entity.type
_entity.pdbx_description
1 polymer ?
#
loop_
_entity_poly.entity_id
_entity_poly.type
_entity_poly.pdbx_seq_one_letter_code
_entity_poly.pdbx_strand_id
1 'polypeptide(L)'
;MNAVFQDSQLRPLDKVIRLSRDSINELQSLLWLAPLFVSDLRCSCVPSLFALDASPFASGMVSAPLAESIVAELWRHGEQRGYYTRLESPATATLRELGLETEAAFGAAPVDHPSLDVPVPASLREGFLFDCVELFSGETHWTDAHARAGLHCHAGFDTSHPRRRFSDLSDRAVFSEVLALAARRVVREWRCGPPCLTFGTLRRPRIRSKLYPSGFNPDDPLTALRNLLARRVAFLCCIIALTGQFFSIEQMAAGSLQHKNGIQQSIPLSARLSSLEEVDSELALELPPGFDEITADSREFFDDPEWIGELADSLPFKELLRYRFSRPGHINVLETRTFKSWLKWCAKRHPNSRMLALMDSRVLLGASSKGRSSSPALSRVLRSSVPYILGGRLYPAGLHVYSAKNRSDGPPAGLPSQGLPRLSRFGSRTFAKAGLPRYLLVYAITAVQDSHPHLRNQLTPAWQIDKKWQQAEPGECRPVISKPVLLAAVSVAILWNWHDWAAITLIGFLCMLHPSEFIALTRGDLILPSDALSSDRVAYVYIRNPKTARFARRQHCRLEDSLTLSFLEALFTHVPLDQKLFRASMSAYRNEWNAVMARLEVPHTLAQRGATPGVLRGSGATFLYLEAEDLPLVAWRGRWARTKTVEFYLQE
;
A
#
# COMPACT_ATOMS: atom_id res chain seq x y z
N MET A 1 -12.36 31.69 17.94
CA MET A 1 -12.13 31.94 19.37
C MET A 1 -10.64 31.88 19.67
N ASN A 2 -9.99 33.00 19.95
CA ASN A 2 -8.55 33.09 20.21
C ASN A 2 -8.25 33.75 21.56
N ALA A 3 -8.99 34.80 21.94
CA ALA A 3 -8.81 35.50 23.21
C ALA A 3 -9.17 34.61 24.40
N VAL A 4 -10.26 33.84 24.30
CA VAL A 4 -10.69 32.90 25.35
C VAL A 4 -9.64 31.82 25.60
N PHE A 5 -9.01 31.32 24.53
CA PHE A 5 -7.97 30.31 24.63
C PHE A 5 -6.69 30.88 25.26
N GLN A 6 -6.29 32.10 24.88
CA GLN A 6 -5.16 32.78 25.49
C GLN A 6 -5.39 33.05 26.98
N ASP A 7 -6.57 33.55 27.36
CA ASP A 7 -6.94 33.75 28.77
C ASP A 7 -6.89 32.44 29.57
N SER A 8 -7.34 31.32 28.97
CA SER A 8 -7.31 29.99 29.59
C SER A 8 -5.89 29.44 29.84
N GLN A 9 -4.88 29.92 29.11
CA GLN A 9 -3.48 29.50 29.25
C GLN A 9 -2.72 30.26 30.33
N LEU A 10 -3.26 31.37 30.86
CA LEU A 10 -2.53 32.25 31.77
C LEU A 10 -2.45 31.72 33.21
N ARG A 11 -3.27 30.73 33.60
CA ARG A 11 -3.32 30.19 34.98
C ARG A 11 -3.66 28.69 35.02
N PRO A 12 -3.33 27.98 36.12
CA PRO A 12 -3.67 26.57 36.27
C PRO A 12 -5.20 26.32 36.27
N LEU A 13 -5.60 25.14 35.78
CA LEU A 13 -6.99 24.74 35.47
C LEU A 13 -7.96 24.82 36.66
N ASP A 14 -7.45 24.86 37.89
CA ASP A 14 -8.20 24.87 39.15
C ASP A 14 -8.57 26.29 39.63
N LYS A 15 -8.16 27.34 38.91
CA LYS A 15 -8.38 28.73 39.33
C LYS A 15 -9.44 29.42 38.47
N VAL A 16 -10.41 30.04 39.14
CA VAL A 16 -11.36 30.95 38.49
C VAL A 16 -10.61 32.17 37.99
N ILE A 17 -10.69 32.44 36.69
CA ILE A 17 -10.09 33.62 36.06
C ILE A 17 -11.16 34.66 35.72
N ARG A 18 -10.79 35.93 35.84
CA ARG A 18 -11.59 37.03 35.28
C ARG A 18 -11.27 37.13 33.79
N LEU A 19 -12.29 36.98 32.94
CA LEU A 19 -12.14 37.10 31.49
C LEU A 19 -11.72 38.52 31.10
N SER A 20 -10.80 38.61 30.12
CA SER A 20 -10.47 39.88 29.48
C SER A 20 -11.67 40.45 28.72
N ARG A 21 -11.63 41.76 28.43
CA ARG A 21 -12.66 42.39 27.59
C ARG A 21 -12.74 41.74 26.21
N ASP A 22 -11.61 41.30 25.65
CA ASP A 22 -11.56 40.63 24.35
C ASP A 22 -12.25 39.26 24.39
N SER A 23 -12.02 38.48 25.45
CA SER A 23 -12.74 37.21 25.68
C SER A 23 -14.25 37.42 25.85
N ILE A 24 -14.66 38.45 26.58
CA ILE A 24 -16.08 38.79 26.74
C ILE A 24 -16.71 39.14 25.38
N ASN A 25 -16.06 39.99 24.59
CA ASN A 25 -16.54 40.36 23.24
C ASN A 25 -16.64 39.15 22.31
N GLU A 26 -15.68 38.24 22.41
CA GLU A 26 -15.64 37.00 21.63
C GLU A 26 -16.79 36.05 21.99
N LEU A 27 -17.06 35.88 23.29
CA LEU A 27 -18.18 35.07 23.78
C LEU A 27 -19.55 35.71 23.47
N GLN A 28 -19.67 37.03 23.58
CA GLN A 28 -20.88 37.75 23.20
C GLN A 28 -21.16 37.62 21.69
N SER A 29 -20.13 37.71 20.86
CA SER A 29 -20.26 37.46 19.41
C SER A 29 -20.72 36.04 19.13
N LEU A 30 -20.23 35.05 19.89
CA LEU A 30 -20.68 33.66 19.79
C LEU A 30 -22.17 33.53 20.16
N LEU A 31 -22.61 34.18 21.24
CA LEU A 31 -24.02 34.17 21.66
C LEU A 31 -24.94 34.80 20.60
N TRP A 32 -24.52 35.91 19.98
CA TRP A 32 -25.30 36.55 18.91
C TRP A 32 -25.35 35.71 17.62
N LEU A 33 -24.29 34.95 17.33
CA LEU A 33 -24.21 34.10 16.14
C LEU A 33 -24.74 32.68 16.38
N ALA A 34 -24.94 32.26 17.63
CA ALA A 34 -25.40 30.92 17.99
C ALA A 34 -26.70 30.49 17.26
N PRO A 35 -27.71 31.38 17.06
CA PRO A 35 -28.90 31.02 16.29
C PRO A 35 -28.64 30.72 14.81
N LEU A 36 -27.47 31.12 14.28
CA LEU A 36 -27.05 30.79 12.91
C LEU A 36 -26.30 29.46 12.82
N PHE A 37 -25.91 28.86 13.95
CA PHE A 37 -25.25 27.55 14.00
C PHE A 37 -26.29 26.41 13.95
N VAL A 38 -27.18 26.46 12.97
CA VAL A 38 -28.19 25.43 12.71
C VAL A 38 -27.68 24.51 11.61
N SER A 39 -27.67 23.21 11.90
CA SER A 39 -27.40 22.17 10.89
C SER A 39 -28.72 21.61 10.35
N ASP A 40 -29.01 21.87 9.09
CA ASP A 40 -30.13 21.28 8.37
C ASP A 40 -29.74 19.90 7.86
N LEU A 41 -30.21 18.87 8.56
CA LEU A 41 -29.95 17.47 8.20
C LEU A 41 -30.67 17.03 6.92
N ARG A 42 -31.69 17.77 6.47
CA ARG A 42 -32.48 17.48 5.26
C ARG A 42 -31.93 18.14 3.99
N CYS A 43 -30.83 18.86 4.14
CA CYS A 43 -30.13 19.53 3.07
C CYS A 43 -29.70 18.54 1.97
N SER A 44 -30.06 18.85 0.72
CA SER A 44 -29.72 18.04 -0.47
C SER A 44 -28.29 18.28 -0.93
N CYS A 45 -27.78 17.37 -1.76
CA CYS A 45 -26.46 17.52 -2.36
C CYS A 45 -26.56 18.26 -3.70
N VAL A 46 -25.58 19.11 -4.01
CA VAL A 46 -25.45 19.67 -5.35
C VAL A 46 -25.11 18.50 -6.31
N PRO A 47 -25.85 18.28 -7.41
CA PRO A 47 -25.58 17.20 -8.36
C PRO A 47 -24.40 17.54 -9.29
N SER A 48 -23.28 17.93 -8.70
CA SER A 48 -22.05 18.30 -9.39
C SER A 48 -20.85 18.07 -8.50
N LEU A 49 -19.78 17.53 -9.09
CA LEU A 49 -18.48 17.45 -8.47
C LEU A 49 -17.65 18.65 -8.93
N PHE A 50 -17.07 19.39 -7.98
CA PHE A 50 -16.20 20.52 -8.27
C PHE A 50 -14.73 20.08 -8.20
N ALA A 51 -13.84 20.77 -8.89
CA ALA A 51 -12.41 20.66 -8.67
C ALA A 51 -11.78 22.06 -8.65
N LEU A 52 -10.85 22.25 -7.70
CA LEU A 52 -10.26 23.54 -7.37
C LEU A 52 -8.75 23.47 -7.54
N ASP A 53 -8.16 24.53 -8.09
CA ASP A 53 -6.72 24.68 -8.16
C ASP A 53 -6.30 26.16 -8.01
N ALA A 54 -5.09 26.36 -7.51
CA ALA A 54 -4.40 27.63 -7.50
C ALA A 54 -2.94 27.47 -7.92
N SER A 55 -2.49 28.37 -8.77
CA SER A 55 -1.08 28.63 -9.04
C SER A 55 -0.62 29.92 -8.34
N PRO A 56 0.69 30.24 -8.33
CA PRO A 56 1.19 31.50 -7.78
C PRO A 56 0.54 32.77 -8.36
N PHE A 57 -0.07 32.67 -9.56
CA PHE A 57 -0.58 33.82 -10.32
C PHE A 57 -2.08 33.78 -10.61
N ALA A 58 -2.70 32.59 -10.61
CA ALA A 58 -4.08 32.42 -11.02
C ALA A 58 -4.79 31.31 -10.26
N SER A 59 -6.11 31.33 -10.30
CA SER A 59 -6.99 30.30 -9.73
C SER A 59 -7.94 29.78 -10.79
N GLY A 60 -8.19 28.47 -10.73
CA GLY A 60 -9.12 27.75 -11.58
C GLY A 60 -10.17 27.00 -10.77
N MET A 61 -11.40 26.99 -11.27
CA MET A 61 -12.49 26.17 -10.74
C MET A 61 -13.25 25.54 -11.88
N VAL A 62 -13.43 24.23 -11.82
CA VAL A 62 -14.19 23.44 -12.79
C VAL A 62 -15.30 22.66 -12.09
N SER A 63 -16.31 22.23 -12.85
CA SER A 63 -17.35 21.32 -12.36
C SER A 63 -17.77 20.30 -13.40
N ALA A 64 -18.14 19.12 -12.95
CA ALA A 64 -18.75 18.09 -13.78
C ALA A 64 -20.10 17.66 -13.17
N PRO A 65 -21.12 17.37 -14.00
CA PRO A 65 -22.38 16.82 -13.51
C PRO A 65 -22.15 15.44 -12.90
N LEU A 66 -22.74 15.19 -11.72
CA LEU A 66 -22.69 13.89 -11.04
C LEU A 66 -24.00 13.67 -10.29
N ALA A 67 -24.53 12.45 -10.31
CA ALA A 67 -25.81 12.15 -9.68
C ALA A 67 -25.79 12.48 -8.18
N GLU A 68 -26.88 13.06 -7.67
CA GLU A 68 -26.97 13.51 -6.28
C GLU A 68 -26.68 12.39 -5.28
N SER A 69 -27.18 11.17 -5.53
CA SER A 69 -26.95 10.00 -4.68
C SER A 69 -25.47 9.64 -4.58
N ILE A 70 -24.72 9.79 -5.67
CA ILE A 70 -23.28 9.53 -5.69
C ILE A 70 -22.55 10.66 -4.93
N VAL A 71 -22.90 11.92 -5.18
CA VAL A 71 -22.30 13.05 -4.46
C VAL A 71 -22.57 12.94 -2.96
N ALA A 72 -23.77 12.52 -2.56
CA ALA A 72 -24.12 12.28 -1.16
C ALA A 72 -23.23 11.22 -0.52
N GLU A 73 -22.99 10.09 -1.20
CA GLU A 73 -22.10 9.05 -0.69
C GLU A 73 -20.66 9.56 -0.61
N LEU A 74 -20.16 10.22 -1.66
CA LEU A 74 -18.81 10.78 -1.68
C LEU A 74 -18.62 11.87 -0.61
N TRP A 75 -19.64 12.68 -0.34
CA TRP A 75 -19.63 13.70 0.70
C TRP A 75 -19.51 13.09 2.11
N ARG A 76 -20.13 11.93 2.35
CA ARG A 76 -19.97 11.18 3.61
C ARG A 76 -18.55 10.69 3.83
N HIS A 77 -17.84 10.36 2.76
CA HIS A 77 -16.43 9.94 2.78
C HIS A 77 -15.45 11.10 2.63
N GLY A 78 -15.94 12.32 2.42
CA GLY A 78 -15.14 13.53 2.38
C GLY A 78 -14.48 13.81 3.74
N GLU A 79 -13.39 14.57 3.73
CA GLU A 79 -12.70 14.92 4.97
C GLU A 79 -13.54 15.90 5.80
N GLN A 80 -14.03 15.47 6.97
CA GLN A 80 -14.89 16.25 7.88
C GLN A 80 -14.18 16.59 9.22
N ARG A 81 -13.17 15.82 9.63
CA ARG A 81 -12.48 16.02 10.93
C ARG A 81 -11.20 16.84 10.77
N GLY A 82 -10.52 16.67 9.64
CA GLY A 82 -9.23 17.25 9.32
C GLY A 82 -8.09 16.69 10.18
N TYR A 83 -6.85 16.74 9.67
CA TYR A 83 -5.63 16.32 10.37
C TYR A 83 -4.71 17.51 10.64
N TYR A 84 -3.69 17.35 11.51
CA TYR A 84 -2.77 18.46 11.81
C TYR A 84 -1.83 18.66 10.62
N THR A 85 -1.90 19.83 9.99
CA THR A 85 -1.03 20.21 8.87
C THR A 85 -0.33 21.51 9.19
N ARG A 86 1.00 21.53 9.07
CA ARG A 86 1.77 22.79 9.09
C ARG A 86 1.66 23.47 7.72
N LEU A 87 1.80 24.79 7.71
CA LEU A 87 2.06 25.50 6.46
C LEU A 87 3.38 24.96 5.91
N GLU A 88 3.40 24.66 4.62
CA GLU A 88 4.62 24.18 3.99
C GLU A 88 5.68 25.25 3.96
N SER A 89 6.94 24.84 3.94
CA SER A 89 8.02 25.78 3.75
C SER A 89 8.00 26.26 2.28
N PRO A 90 8.37 27.53 2.00
CA PRO A 90 8.46 28.02 0.62
C PRO A 90 9.35 27.13 -0.27
N ALA A 91 10.44 26.58 0.28
CA ALA A 91 11.33 25.68 -0.47
C ALA A 91 10.64 24.35 -0.85
N THR A 92 9.88 23.76 0.07
CA THR A 92 9.10 22.53 -0.19
C THR A 92 8.02 22.78 -1.24
N ALA A 93 7.34 23.93 -1.16
CA ALA A 93 6.34 24.33 -2.15
C ALA A 93 6.97 24.49 -3.55
N THR A 94 8.11 25.18 -3.67
CA THR A 94 8.84 25.32 -4.95
C THR A 94 9.32 23.98 -5.50
N LEU A 95 9.84 23.08 -4.66
CA LEU A 95 10.32 21.76 -5.09
C LEU A 95 9.18 20.87 -5.60
N ARG A 96 8.00 20.94 -4.97
CA ARG A 96 6.80 20.26 -5.48
C ARG A 96 6.33 20.81 -6.82
N GLU A 97 6.31 22.13 -6.99
CA GLU A 97 5.97 22.75 -8.28
C GLU A 97 6.91 22.27 -9.42
N LEU A 98 8.16 21.95 -9.08
CA LEU A 98 9.15 21.40 -10.02
C LEU A 98 9.09 19.87 -10.17
N GLY A 99 8.20 19.18 -9.44
CA GLY A 99 8.05 17.72 -9.48
C GLY A 99 9.19 16.95 -8.79
N LEU A 100 9.91 17.59 -7.87
CA LEU A 100 11.11 17.07 -7.20
C LEU A 100 10.84 16.86 -5.70
N GLU A 101 10.06 15.84 -5.34
CA GLU A 101 9.77 15.52 -3.92
C GLU A 101 10.83 14.58 -3.30
N THR A 102 11.31 14.93 -2.10
CA THR A 102 12.23 14.08 -1.29
C THR A 102 11.81 13.90 0.17
N GLU A 103 10.82 14.65 0.69
CA GLU A 103 10.34 14.49 2.08
C GLU A 103 8.83 14.62 2.19
N ALA A 104 8.24 13.75 3.02
CA ALA A 104 6.84 13.77 3.35
C ALA A 104 6.55 14.94 4.30
N ALA A 105 5.76 15.92 3.90
CA ALA A 105 5.44 17.14 4.68
C ALA A 105 4.53 16.89 5.90
N PHE A 106 4.55 15.68 6.46
CA PHE A 106 3.66 15.24 7.51
C PHE A 106 4.28 15.50 8.90
N GLY A 107 3.43 15.94 9.84
CA GLY A 107 3.69 15.56 11.23
C GLY A 107 3.50 14.05 11.36
N ALA A 108 4.19 13.42 12.31
CA ALA A 108 3.94 12.01 12.65
C ALA A 108 2.43 11.77 12.76
N ALA A 109 1.96 10.62 12.27
CA ALA A 109 0.56 10.21 12.36
C ALA A 109 0.04 10.58 13.77
N PRO A 110 -1.10 11.28 13.89
CA PRO A 110 -1.68 11.45 15.21
C PRO A 110 -1.83 10.04 15.76
N VAL A 111 -1.12 9.77 16.86
CA VAL A 111 -1.40 8.58 17.64
C VAL A 111 -2.83 8.79 18.10
N ASP A 112 -3.76 8.11 17.45
CA ASP A 112 -5.12 7.98 17.95
C ASP A 112 -4.97 7.30 19.31
N HIS A 113 -4.84 8.11 20.36
CA HIS A 113 -5.31 7.68 21.65
C HIS A 113 -6.82 7.52 21.41
N PRO A 114 -7.35 6.28 21.43
CA PRO A 114 -8.78 6.13 21.36
C PRO A 114 -9.33 6.96 22.51
N SER A 115 -10.10 8.00 22.19
CA SER A 115 -11.00 8.60 23.18
C SER A 115 -12.03 7.51 23.45
N LEU A 116 -11.68 6.59 24.34
CA LEU A 116 -12.68 5.86 25.09
C LEU A 116 -13.43 6.96 25.84
N ASP A 117 -14.60 7.35 25.34
CA ASP A 117 -15.65 7.93 26.19
C ASP A 117 -16.03 6.84 27.20
N VAL A 118 -15.12 6.56 28.14
CA VAL A 118 -15.45 5.83 29.35
C VAL A 118 -16.30 6.81 30.13
N PRO A 119 -17.59 6.53 30.36
CA PRO A 119 -18.40 7.39 31.22
C PRO A 119 -17.65 7.54 32.54
N VAL A 120 -17.38 8.78 32.97
CA VAL A 120 -16.72 9.04 34.26
C VAL A 120 -17.60 8.40 35.32
N PRO A 121 -17.20 7.30 35.95
CA PRO A 121 -18.15 6.51 36.71
C PRO A 121 -18.32 7.15 38.09
N ALA A 122 -19.55 7.13 38.61
CA ALA A 122 -19.92 7.80 39.86
C ALA A 122 -19.03 7.39 41.04
N SER A 123 -18.80 8.32 41.99
CA SER A 123 -17.94 8.08 43.15
C SER A 123 -18.35 6.83 43.95
N LEU A 124 -17.35 6.05 44.35
CA LEU A 124 -17.52 4.83 45.13
C LEU A 124 -18.07 5.13 46.54
N ARG A 125 -19.18 4.51 46.93
CA ARG A 125 -19.72 4.63 48.30
C ARG A 125 -18.88 3.87 49.33
N GLU A 126 -18.20 2.82 48.91
CA GLU A 126 -17.54 1.83 49.75
C GLU A 126 -16.01 1.78 49.56
N GLY A 127 -15.47 2.62 48.65
CA GLY A 127 -14.05 2.62 48.30
C GLY A 127 -13.60 1.35 47.57
N PHE A 128 -12.28 1.22 47.39
CA PHE A 128 -11.70 0.00 46.85
C PHE A 128 -11.55 -1.03 47.97
N LEU A 129 -12.12 -2.22 47.78
CA LEU A 129 -11.93 -3.36 48.67
C LEU A 129 -10.66 -4.13 48.32
N PHE A 130 -10.29 -4.18 47.04
CA PHE A 130 -9.10 -4.87 46.56
C PHE A 130 -8.33 -4.02 45.56
N ASP A 131 -7.01 -4.05 45.65
CA ASP A 131 -6.13 -3.46 44.64
C ASP A 131 -6.06 -4.37 43.40
N CYS A 132 -6.04 -5.69 43.60
CA CYS A 132 -5.86 -6.65 42.51
C CYS A 132 -6.78 -7.86 42.65
N VAL A 133 -7.40 -8.29 41.54
CA VAL A 133 -8.10 -9.59 41.42
C VAL A 133 -7.55 -10.35 40.22
N GLU A 134 -7.29 -11.64 40.40
CA GLU A 134 -6.85 -12.54 39.33
C GLU A 134 -7.88 -13.62 39.04
N LEU A 135 -8.18 -13.82 37.76
CA LEU A 135 -9.06 -14.85 37.21
C LEU A 135 -8.22 -15.87 36.44
N PHE A 136 -8.37 -17.14 36.79
CA PHE A 136 -7.59 -18.25 36.21
C PHE A 136 -6.08 -18.04 36.38
N SER A 137 -5.64 -18.01 37.64
CA SER A 137 -4.22 -17.80 37.99
C SER A 137 -3.28 -18.85 37.41
N GLY A 138 -3.74 -20.08 37.17
CA GLY A 138 -2.86 -21.14 36.67
C GLY A 138 -1.67 -21.35 37.61
N GLU A 139 -0.47 -21.48 37.05
CA GLU A 139 0.80 -21.55 37.81
C GLU A 139 1.44 -20.18 38.05
N THR A 140 0.76 -19.08 37.70
CA THR A 140 1.36 -17.75 37.76
C THR A 140 1.35 -17.18 39.19
N HIS A 141 2.46 -16.53 39.57
CA HIS A 141 2.66 -15.93 40.88
C HIS A 141 2.22 -14.45 40.96
N TRP A 142 1.30 -14.02 40.08
CA TRP A 142 0.99 -12.60 39.91
C TRP A 142 0.35 -11.99 41.18
N THR A 143 -0.70 -12.60 41.72
CA THR A 143 -1.31 -12.15 42.99
C THR A 143 -0.32 -12.20 44.15
N ASP A 144 0.51 -13.25 44.26
CA ASP A 144 1.50 -13.39 45.33
C ASP A 144 2.61 -12.32 45.25
N ALA A 145 2.97 -11.88 44.04
CA ALA A 145 3.92 -10.80 43.83
C ALA A 145 3.34 -9.44 44.26
N HIS A 146 2.08 -9.16 43.91
CA HIS A 146 1.40 -7.92 44.28
C HIS A 146 1.11 -7.86 45.80
N ALA A 147 0.73 -8.99 46.39
CA ALA A 147 0.57 -9.10 47.85
C ALA A 147 1.91 -8.85 48.58
N ARG A 148 3.02 -9.38 48.08
CA ARG A 148 4.36 -9.10 48.64
C ARG A 148 4.80 -7.64 48.48
N ALA A 149 4.29 -6.94 47.48
CA ALA A 149 4.50 -5.51 47.29
C ALA A 149 3.61 -4.64 48.20
N GLY A 150 2.80 -5.25 49.08
CA GLY A 150 1.93 -4.55 50.02
C GLY A 150 0.54 -4.20 49.48
N LEU A 151 0.14 -4.73 48.32
CA LEU A 151 -1.17 -4.50 47.73
C LEU A 151 -2.22 -5.47 48.32
N HIS A 152 -3.41 -4.96 48.60
CA HIS A 152 -4.51 -5.76 49.13
C HIS A 152 -5.18 -6.56 48.01
N CYS A 153 -4.71 -7.78 47.81
CA CYS A 153 -5.18 -8.62 46.70
C CYS A 153 -6.32 -9.54 47.11
N HIS A 154 -7.32 -9.70 46.24
CA HIS A 154 -8.33 -10.74 46.40
C HIS A 154 -7.70 -12.12 46.21
N ALA A 155 -8.25 -13.15 46.87
CA ALA A 155 -7.78 -14.54 46.77
C ALA A 155 -7.90 -15.18 45.36
N GLY A 156 -8.33 -14.41 44.35
CA GLY A 156 -8.55 -14.86 42.98
C GLY A 156 -9.69 -15.87 42.79
N PHE A 157 -9.95 -16.21 41.53
CA PHE A 157 -10.93 -17.21 41.10
C PHE A 157 -10.24 -18.24 40.21
N ASP A 158 -10.23 -19.51 40.62
CA ASP A 158 -9.55 -20.59 39.88
C ASP A 158 -10.31 -21.92 39.96
N THR A 159 -10.00 -22.82 39.01
CA THR A 159 -10.59 -24.15 38.85
C THR A 159 -9.74 -25.29 39.44
N SER A 160 -8.47 -25.04 39.81
CA SER A 160 -7.55 -26.14 40.18
C SER A 160 -6.55 -25.87 41.32
N HIS A 161 -6.47 -24.66 41.90
CA HIS A 161 -5.38 -24.32 42.84
C HIS A 161 -5.80 -24.42 44.33
N PRO A 162 -5.06 -25.15 45.20
CA PRO A 162 -5.47 -25.45 46.59
C PRO A 162 -5.34 -24.31 47.63
N ARG A 163 -4.77 -23.16 47.28
CA ARG A 163 -4.57 -22.01 48.20
C ARG A 163 -5.53 -20.84 47.94
N ARG A 164 -6.42 -21.00 46.97
CA ARG A 164 -7.39 -19.99 46.53
C ARG A 164 -8.80 -20.54 46.68
N ARG A 165 -9.80 -19.65 46.75
CA ARG A 165 -11.21 -20.06 46.89
C ARG A 165 -11.57 -20.87 45.63
N PHE A 166 -11.99 -22.12 45.82
CA PHE A 166 -12.42 -22.98 44.71
C PHE A 166 -13.72 -22.40 44.15
N SER A 167 -13.61 -21.68 43.04
CA SER A 167 -14.68 -20.85 42.52
C SER A 167 -14.71 -20.99 41.00
N ASP A 168 -15.44 -22.00 40.54
CA ASP A 168 -15.58 -22.27 39.11
C ASP A 168 -16.41 -21.17 38.45
N LEU A 169 -15.78 -20.42 37.56
CA LEU A 169 -16.42 -19.36 36.77
C LEU A 169 -17.45 -19.89 35.77
N SER A 170 -17.62 -21.22 35.62
CA SER A 170 -18.75 -21.85 34.92
C SER A 170 -20.04 -21.84 35.76
N ASP A 171 -19.91 -21.80 37.09
CA ASP A 171 -21.04 -21.66 38.02
C ASP A 171 -21.66 -20.26 37.89
N ARG A 172 -22.99 -20.21 37.84
CA ARG A 172 -23.74 -18.96 37.74
C ARG A 172 -23.56 -18.09 38.98
N ALA A 173 -23.54 -18.68 40.18
CA ALA A 173 -23.43 -17.93 41.44
C ALA A 173 -22.05 -17.26 41.57
N VAL A 174 -20.99 -18.00 41.26
CA VAL A 174 -19.61 -17.49 41.25
C VAL A 174 -19.47 -16.36 40.23
N PHE A 175 -20.00 -16.54 39.01
CA PHE A 175 -19.95 -15.50 37.99
C PHE A 175 -20.72 -14.24 38.40
N SER A 176 -21.86 -14.38 39.07
CA SER A 176 -22.61 -13.24 39.63
C SER A 176 -21.85 -12.50 40.72
N GLU A 177 -21.10 -13.20 41.59
CA GLU A 177 -20.23 -12.57 42.61
C GLU A 177 -19.13 -11.73 41.95
N VAL A 178 -18.45 -12.29 40.94
CA VAL A 178 -17.40 -11.59 40.18
C VAL A 178 -17.94 -10.38 39.43
N LEU A 179 -19.11 -10.53 38.80
CA LEU A 179 -19.80 -9.44 38.13
C LEU A 179 -20.19 -8.33 39.12
N ALA A 180 -20.62 -8.68 40.33
CA ALA A 180 -20.96 -7.70 41.36
C ALA A 180 -19.73 -6.91 41.80
N LEU A 181 -18.57 -7.55 41.98
CA LEU A 181 -17.31 -6.85 42.29
C LEU A 181 -16.93 -5.84 41.19
N ALA A 182 -17.05 -6.24 39.92
CA ALA A 182 -16.78 -5.35 38.79
C ALA A 182 -17.82 -4.22 38.70
N ALA A 183 -19.12 -4.50 38.79
CA ALA A 183 -20.17 -3.49 38.70
C ALA A 183 -20.11 -2.46 39.84
N ARG A 184 -19.70 -2.91 41.05
CA ARG A 184 -19.52 -2.05 42.23
C ARG A 184 -18.23 -1.24 42.21
N ARG A 185 -17.32 -1.52 41.28
CA ARG A 185 -16.02 -0.83 41.12
C ARG A 185 -15.10 -0.93 42.34
N VAL A 186 -15.23 -2.01 43.12
CA VAL A 186 -14.45 -2.22 44.35
C VAL A 186 -13.06 -2.82 44.13
N VAL A 187 -12.64 -2.99 42.87
CA VAL A 187 -11.36 -3.58 42.48
C VAL A 187 -10.63 -2.59 41.57
N ARG A 188 -9.33 -2.34 41.81
CA ARG A 188 -8.57 -1.40 40.95
C ARG A 188 -8.11 -2.05 39.64
N GLU A 189 -7.51 -3.23 39.74
CA GLU A 189 -6.91 -3.93 38.61
C GLU A 189 -7.33 -5.41 38.55
N TRP A 190 -7.68 -5.85 37.34
CA TRP A 190 -8.09 -7.21 37.05
C TRP A 190 -7.06 -7.90 36.14
N ARG A 191 -6.68 -9.13 36.48
CA ARG A 191 -5.86 -9.99 35.62
C ARG A 191 -6.67 -11.19 35.17
N CYS A 192 -6.72 -11.43 33.86
CA CYS A 192 -7.46 -12.55 33.28
C CYS A 192 -6.52 -13.50 32.52
N GLY A 193 -6.38 -14.74 32.97
CA GLY A 193 -5.61 -15.80 32.31
C GLY A 193 -6.49 -16.91 31.73
N PRO A 194 -7.44 -16.63 30.81
CA PRO A 194 -8.44 -17.61 30.40
C PRO A 194 -7.78 -18.89 29.88
N PRO A 195 -8.24 -20.08 30.32
CA PRO A 195 -7.53 -21.31 30.07
C PRO A 195 -7.68 -21.76 28.60
N CYS A 196 -6.56 -21.96 27.90
CA CYS A 196 -6.51 -22.12 26.44
C CYS A 196 -6.28 -23.56 25.94
N LEU A 197 -6.50 -24.60 26.77
CA LEU A 197 -6.16 -26.01 26.42
C LEU A 197 -6.76 -26.50 25.09
N THR A 198 -7.85 -25.92 24.61
CA THR A 198 -8.50 -26.32 23.36
C THR A 198 -7.78 -25.83 22.10
N PHE A 199 -6.91 -24.82 22.21
CA PHE A 199 -6.00 -24.35 21.16
C PHE A 199 -4.63 -25.04 21.22
N GLY A 200 -4.41 -25.96 22.17
CA GLY A 200 -3.16 -26.67 22.34
C GLY A 200 -2.72 -27.43 21.08
N THR A 201 -1.47 -27.24 20.66
CA THR A 201 -0.89 -27.87 19.46
C THR A 201 -0.76 -29.39 19.58
N LEU A 202 -0.75 -29.90 20.81
CA LEU A 202 -0.49 -31.30 21.19
C LEU A 202 -1.72 -32.22 21.10
N ARG A 203 -2.96 -31.70 21.16
CA ARG A 203 -4.16 -32.56 21.08
C ARG A 203 -4.39 -33.06 19.65
N ARG A 204 -4.55 -34.38 19.49
CA ARG A 204 -4.96 -35.04 18.24
C ARG A 204 -6.08 -36.05 18.53
N PRO A 205 -7.22 -36.00 17.80
CA PRO A 205 -7.57 -34.99 16.80
C PRO A 205 -7.75 -33.59 17.41
N ARG A 206 -7.53 -32.55 16.60
CA ARG A 206 -7.79 -31.16 17.01
C ARG A 206 -9.30 -30.97 17.10
N ILE A 207 -9.76 -30.22 18.11
CA ILE A 207 -11.19 -29.89 18.27
C ILE A 207 -11.57 -28.48 17.80
N ARG A 208 -10.57 -27.62 17.54
CA ARG A 208 -10.75 -26.27 17.00
C ARG A 208 -9.49 -25.79 16.29
N SER A 209 -9.60 -24.70 15.53
CA SER A 209 -8.45 -24.01 14.91
C SER A 209 -8.60 -22.50 15.04
N LYS A 210 -7.58 -21.73 14.62
CA LYS A 210 -7.69 -20.26 14.56
C LYS A 210 -8.78 -19.80 13.58
N LEU A 211 -9.06 -20.58 12.53
CA LEU A 211 -10.12 -20.31 11.56
C LEU A 211 -11.50 -20.71 12.09
N TYR A 212 -11.57 -21.70 12.98
CA TYR A 212 -12.81 -22.17 13.61
C TYR A 212 -12.69 -22.08 15.14
N PRO A 213 -12.68 -20.87 15.72
CA PRO A 213 -12.40 -20.67 17.15
C PRO A 213 -13.48 -21.23 18.07
N SER A 214 -14.72 -21.32 17.59
CA SER A 214 -15.86 -21.94 18.27
C SER A 214 -15.76 -23.47 18.34
N GLY A 215 -14.88 -24.09 17.56
CA GLY A 215 -14.72 -25.54 17.46
C GLY A 215 -15.31 -26.15 16.20
N PHE A 216 -14.76 -27.29 15.80
CA PHE A 216 -15.31 -28.09 14.69
C PHE A 216 -16.61 -28.81 15.08
N ASN A 217 -16.79 -29.04 16.39
CA ASN A 217 -18.05 -29.44 16.99
C ASN A 217 -18.28 -28.58 18.24
N PRO A 218 -19.13 -27.53 18.18
CA PRO A 218 -19.42 -26.66 19.32
C PRO A 218 -20.08 -27.38 20.50
N ASP A 219 -20.80 -28.47 20.25
CA ASP A 219 -21.53 -29.24 21.26
C ASP A 219 -20.64 -30.23 22.02
N ASP A 220 -19.38 -30.40 21.61
CA ASP A 220 -18.38 -31.16 22.38
C ASP A 220 -18.27 -30.56 23.79
N PRO A 221 -18.45 -31.34 24.88
CA PRO A 221 -18.55 -30.80 26.24
C PRO A 221 -17.36 -29.93 26.65
N LEU A 222 -16.14 -30.31 26.24
CA LEU A 222 -14.93 -29.54 26.52
C LEU A 222 -14.89 -28.24 25.69
N THR A 223 -15.37 -28.29 24.46
CA THR A 223 -15.45 -27.14 23.56
C THR A 223 -16.48 -26.12 24.04
N ALA A 224 -17.67 -26.58 24.42
CA ALA A 224 -18.76 -25.78 24.96
C ALA A 224 -18.34 -25.07 26.27
N LEU A 225 -17.78 -25.81 27.22
CA LEU A 225 -17.28 -25.26 28.49
C LEU A 225 -16.24 -24.15 28.26
N ARG A 226 -15.33 -24.36 27.32
CA ARG A 226 -14.26 -23.40 27.02
C ARG A 226 -14.76 -22.14 26.30
N ASN A 227 -15.76 -22.29 25.43
CA ASN A 227 -16.44 -21.15 24.82
C ASN A 227 -17.21 -20.35 25.87
N LEU A 228 -17.89 -21.03 26.81
CA LEU A 228 -18.61 -20.39 27.92
C LEU A 228 -17.65 -19.54 28.78
N LEU A 229 -16.53 -20.10 29.23
CA LEU A 229 -15.56 -19.37 30.06
C LEU A 229 -14.95 -18.17 29.31
N ALA A 230 -14.60 -18.34 28.03
CA ALA A 230 -14.07 -17.24 27.21
C ALA A 230 -15.08 -16.10 27.04
N ARG A 231 -16.35 -16.43 26.77
CA ARG A 231 -17.44 -15.43 26.65
C ARG A 231 -17.70 -14.72 27.97
N ARG A 232 -17.68 -15.42 29.10
CA ARG A 232 -17.85 -14.83 30.44
C ARG A 232 -16.72 -13.86 30.79
N VAL A 233 -15.47 -14.22 30.49
CA VAL A 233 -14.32 -13.31 30.67
C VAL A 233 -14.45 -12.09 29.77
N ALA A 234 -14.78 -12.27 28.49
CA ALA A 234 -14.98 -11.16 27.57
C ALA A 234 -16.09 -10.20 28.04
N PHE A 235 -17.24 -10.75 28.46
CA PHE A 235 -18.35 -9.97 29.02
C PHE A 235 -17.92 -9.19 30.27
N LEU A 236 -17.19 -9.84 31.19
CA LEU A 236 -16.68 -9.18 32.39
C LEU A 236 -15.69 -8.05 32.04
N CYS A 237 -14.78 -8.25 31.09
CA CYS A 237 -13.86 -7.22 30.61
C CYS A 237 -14.61 -6.00 30.04
N CYS A 238 -15.73 -6.21 29.33
CA CYS A 238 -16.59 -5.11 28.89
C CYS A 238 -17.15 -4.32 30.07
N ILE A 239 -17.63 -4.99 31.12
CA ILE A 239 -18.15 -4.32 32.33
C ILE A 239 -17.05 -3.57 33.07
N ILE A 240 -15.86 -4.17 33.23
CA ILE A 240 -14.70 -3.52 33.85
C ILE A 240 -14.31 -2.26 33.07
N ALA A 241 -14.26 -2.33 31.73
CA ALA A 241 -13.97 -1.19 30.86
C ALA A 241 -15.03 -0.09 30.99
N LEU A 242 -16.31 -0.45 30.90
CA LEU A 242 -17.44 0.49 30.99
C LEU A 242 -17.54 1.18 32.36
N THR A 243 -17.01 0.55 33.40
CA THR A 243 -16.98 1.07 34.77
C THR A 243 -15.65 1.74 35.13
N GLY A 244 -14.76 1.94 34.15
CA GLY A 244 -13.50 2.68 34.32
C GLY A 244 -12.47 2.02 35.24
N GLN A 245 -12.51 0.68 35.34
CA GLN A 245 -11.49 -0.12 36.01
C GLN A 245 -10.45 -0.63 35.00
N PHE A 246 -9.28 -1.04 35.49
CA PHE A 246 -8.21 -1.56 34.64
C PHE A 246 -8.25 -3.09 34.56
N PHE A 247 -7.97 -3.65 33.39
CA PHE A 247 -7.71 -5.09 33.27
C PHE A 247 -6.59 -5.39 32.29
N SER A 248 -5.95 -6.55 32.49
CA SER A 248 -5.01 -7.14 31.55
C SER A 248 -5.39 -8.59 31.26
N ILE A 249 -5.19 -9.03 30.01
CA ILE A 249 -5.47 -10.41 29.58
C ILE A 249 -4.15 -11.09 29.20
N GLU A 250 -3.96 -12.33 29.64
CA GLU A 250 -2.85 -13.18 29.22
C GLU A 250 -3.06 -13.64 27.77
N GLN A 251 -2.12 -13.33 26.89
CA GLN A 251 -2.08 -13.76 25.48
C GLN A 251 -3.28 -13.35 24.58
N MET A 252 -3.70 -12.08 24.55
CA MET A 252 -4.49 -11.54 23.43
C MET A 252 -3.99 -10.15 22.98
N ALA A 253 -2.72 -10.05 22.57
CA ALA A 253 -2.12 -8.78 22.15
C ALA A 253 -1.81 -8.66 20.64
N ALA A 254 -2.31 -9.57 19.79
CA ALA A 254 -2.12 -9.46 18.34
C ALA A 254 -3.25 -8.67 17.66
N GLY A 255 -4.51 -9.03 17.91
CA GLY A 255 -5.65 -8.47 17.17
C GLY A 255 -5.99 -7.00 17.50
N SER A 256 -5.91 -6.60 18.77
CA SER A 256 -6.19 -5.20 19.15
C SER A 256 -5.08 -4.23 18.75
N LEU A 257 -3.83 -4.71 18.67
CA LEU A 257 -2.69 -3.94 18.19
C LEU A 257 -2.78 -3.75 16.66
N GLN A 258 -3.20 -4.78 15.93
CA GLN A 258 -3.47 -4.72 14.49
C GLN A 258 -4.62 -3.74 14.17
N HIS A 259 -5.70 -3.74 14.96
CA HIS A 259 -6.80 -2.79 14.79
C HIS A 259 -6.38 -1.34 15.03
N LYS A 260 -5.56 -1.08 16.07
CA LYS A 260 -4.98 0.27 16.33
C LYS A 260 -4.01 0.74 15.25
N ASN A 261 -3.38 -0.18 14.52
CA ASN A 261 -2.47 0.10 13.42
C ASN A 261 -3.18 0.20 12.05
N GLY A 262 -4.51 0.36 12.03
CA GLY A 262 -5.26 0.55 10.78
C GLY A 262 -5.51 -0.71 9.97
N ILE A 263 -5.23 -1.90 10.51
CA ILE A 263 -5.60 -3.17 9.87
C ILE A 263 -7.07 -3.43 10.19
N GLN A 264 -7.96 -2.88 9.37
CA GLN A 264 -9.36 -3.27 9.36
C GLN A 264 -9.48 -4.51 8.45
N GLN A 265 -9.43 -5.71 9.02
CA GLN A 265 -9.97 -6.86 8.30
C GLN A 265 -11.47 -6.60 8.14
N SER A 266 -11.93 -6.44 6.89
CA SER A 266 -13.36 -6.39 6.61
C SER A 266 -13.98 -7.66 7.19
N ILE A 267 -15.06 -7.54 7.96
CA ILE A 267 -15.77 -8.74 8.42
C ILE A 267 -16.20 -9.48 7.14
N PRO A 268 -15.69 -10.71 6.92
CA PRO A 268 -15.89 -11.41 5.67
C PRO A 268 -17.38 -11.60 5.40
N LEU A 269 -17.79 -11.52 4.13
CA LEU A 269 -19.21 -11.61 3.77
C LEU A 269 -19.80 -12.95 4.25
N SER A 270 -19.00 -14.01 4.22
CA SER A 270 -19.32 -15.32 4.80
C SER A 270 -19.68 -15.24 6.29
N ALA A 271 -18.91 -14.49 7.11
CA ALA A 271 -19.18 -14.31 8.52
C ALA A 271 -20.44 -13.45 8.78
N ARG A 272 -20.73 -12.48 7.92
CA ARG A 272 -21.97 -11.69 8.02
C ARG A 272 -23.20 -12.51 7.67
N LEU A 273 -23.11 -13.36 6.65
CA LEU A 273 -24.17 -14.27 6.24
C LEU A 273 -24.43 -15.33 7.31
N SER A 274 -23.38 -15.91 7.89
CA SER A 274 -23.49 -16.85 9.01
C SER A 274 -24.09 -16.20 10.26
N SER A 275 -23.76 -14.94 10.55
CA SER A 275 -24.41 -14.19 11.63
C SER A 275 -25.87 -13.85 11.31
N LEU A 276 -26.21 -13.63 10.03
CA LEU A 276 -27.59 -13.38 9.60
C LEU A 276 -28.45 -14.64 9.76
N GLU A 277 -27.90 -15.80 9.40
CA GLU A 277 -28.52 -17.13 9.55
C GLU A 277 -28.69 -17.52 11.03
N GLU A 278 -27.74 -17.18 11.91
CA GLU A 278 -27.89 -17.37 13.36
C GLU A 278 -28.99 -16.48 13.97
N VAL A 279 -29.33 -15.36 13.34
CA VAL A 279 -30.36 -14.42 13.81
C VAL A 279 -31.73 -14.76 13.25
N ASP A 280 -31.82 -15.16 11.98
CA ASP A 280 -33.04 -15.60 11.32
C ASP A 280 -32.73 -16.52 10.12
N SER A 281 -33.12 -17.79 10.24
CA SER A 281 -32.85 -18.82 9.23
C SER A 281 -33.61 -18.62 7.92
N GLU A 282 -34.68 -17.82 7.88
CA GLU A 282 -35.45 -17.59 6.64
C GLU A 282 -34.77 -16.60 5.68
N LEU A 283 -33.74 -15.88 6.14
CA LEU A 283 -32.99 -14.87 5.37
C LEU A 283 -31.66 -15.40 4.80
N ALA A 284 -31.46 -16.72 4.79
CA ALA A 284 -30.25 -17.35 4.29
C ALA A 284 -30.03 -17.06 2.79
N LEU A 285 -28.88 -16.46 2.46
CA LEU A 285 -28.44 -16.21 1.08
C LEU A 285 -27.20 -17.07 0.79
N GLU A 286 -27.27 -17.90 -0.25
CA GLU A 286 -26.13 -18.71 -0.69
C GLU A 286 -25.11 -17.86 -1.46
N LEU A 287 -23.82 -18.03 -1.13
CA LEU A 287 -22.74 -17.42 -1.89
C LEU A 287 -22.60 -18.12 -3.25
N PRO A 288 -22.42 -17.38 -4.36
CA PRO A 288 -22.20 -17.99 -5.66
C PRO A 288 -20.95 -18.88 -5.66
N PRO A 289 -20.98 -20.04 -6.34
CA PRO A 289 -19.80 -20.89 -6.46
C PRO A 289 -18.65 -20.13 -7.15
N GLY A 290 -17.49 -20.06 -6.50
CA GLY A 290 -16.30 -19.35 -6.98
C GLY A 290 -16.10 -17.94 -6.41
N PHE A 291 -16.80 -17.56 -5.34
CA PHE A 291 -16.54 -16.30 -4.65
C PHE A 291 -15.29 -16.38 -3.76
N ASP A 292 -14.18 -15.78 -4.19
CA ASP A 292 -13.00 -15.54 -3.35
C ASP A 292 -13.13 -14.19 -2.64
N GLU A 293 -12.94 -14.17 -1.31
CA GLU A 293 -13.00 -12.94 -0.51
C GLU A 293 -11.83 -12.02 -0.84
N ILE A 294 -12.10 -10.90 -1.51
CA ILE A 294 -11.09 -9.90 -1.86
C ILE A 294 -10.68 -9.15 -0.59
N THR A 295 -9.51 -9.48 -0.05
CA THR A 295 -8.82 -8.63 0.94
C THR A 295 -8.08 -7.53 0.17
N ALA A 296 -8.55 -6.29 0.27
CA ALA A 296 -7.79 -5.15 -0.25
C ALA A 296 -6.56 -4.90 0.62
N ASP A 297 -5.39 -4.74 0.00
CA ASP A 297 -4.17 -4.33 0.70
C ASP A 297 -4.35 -2.97 1.38
N SER A 298 -3.73 -2.80 2.56
CA SER A 298 -3.79 -1.54 3.29
C SER A 298 -3.03 -0.45 2.55
N ARG A 299 -3.72 0.63 2.16
CA ARG A 299 -3.09 1.87 1.72
C ARG A 299 -2.43 2.58 2.90
N GLU A 300 -1.30 3.24 2.65
CA GLU A 300 -0.75 4.23 3.59
C GLU A 300 -1.81 5.29 3.92
N PHE A 301 -1.82 5.80 5.16
CA PHE A 301 -2.89 6.74 5.58
C PHE A 301 -2.94 8.01 4.71
N PHE A 302 -1.79 8.37 4.13
CA PHE A 302 -1.61 9.54 3.30
C PHE A 302 -1.81 9.26 1.80
N ASP A 303 -2.03 8.01 1.39
CA ASP A 303 -2.34 7.70 -0.02
C ASP A 303 -3.85 7.71 -0.22
N ASP A 304 -4.32 8.37 -1.28
CA ASP A 304 -5.75 8.41 -1.56
C ASP A 304 -6.23 7.11 -2.21
N PRO A 305 -7.51 6.77 -2.04
CA PRO A 305 -8.11 5.73 -2.84
C PRO A 305 -7.98 6.06 -4.34
N GLU A 306 -7.44 5.11 -5.10
CA GLU A 306 -7.16 5.29 -6.53
C GLU A 306 -8.41 5.67 -7.34
N TRP A 307 -9.59 5.23 -6.88
CA TRP A 307 -10.87 5.54 -7.50
C TRP A 307 -11.18 7.04 -7.54
N ILE A 308 -10.60 7.87 -6.66
CA ILE A 308 -10.79 9.33 -6.70
C ILE A 308 -10.15 9.91 -7.97
N GLY A 309 -8.95 9.45 -8.31
CA GLY A 309 -8.26 9.84 -9.54
C GLY A 309 -8.98 9.33 -10.79
N GLU A 310 -9.49 8.09 -10.77
CA GLU A 310 -10.29 7.53 -11.86
C GLU A 310 -11.61 8.30 -12.06
N LEU A 311 -12.26 8.69 -10.97
CA LEU A 311 -13.47 9.53 -10.99
C LEU A 311 -13.17 10.89 -11.62
N ALA A 312 -12.10 11.56 -11.19
CA ALA A 312 -11.64 12.82 -11.76
C ALA A 312 -11.32 12.70 -13.26
N ASP A 313 -10.75 11.57 -13.67
CA ASP A 313 -10.40 11.33 -15.06
C ASP A 313 -11.61 11.08 -15.96
N SER A 314 -12.64 10.43 -15.42
CA SER A 314 -13.83 9.99 -16.16
C SER A 314 -14.88 11.07 -16.39
N LEU A 315 -14.92 12.10 -15.54
CA LEU A 315 -15.98 13.09 -15.54
C LEU A 315 -15.72 14.26 -16.51
N PRO A 316 -16.76 14.74 -17.22
CA PRO A 316 -16.62 15.82 -18.20
C PRO A 316 -16.64 17.19 -17.50
N PHE A 317 -15.51 17.59 -16.93
CA PHE A 317 -15.36 18.88 -16.27
C PHE A 317 -15.48 20.06 -17.25
N LYS A 318 -16.19 21.11 -16.81
CA LYS A 318 -16.34 22.39 -17.49
C LYS A 318 -15.83 23.50 -16.59
N GLU A 319 -15.15 24.48 -17.19
CA GLU A 319 -14.69 25.67 -16.47
C GLU A 319 -15.86 26.49 -15.93
N LEU A 320 -15.78 26.86 -14.65
CA LEU A 320 -16.72 27.75 -13.99
C LEU A 320 -16.15 29.14 -13.77
N LEU A 321 -14.89 29.23 -13.37
CA LEU A 321 -14.23 30.48 -13.01
C LEU A 321 -12.73 30.37 -13.21
N ARG A 322 -12.14 31.41 -13.80
CA ARG A 322 -10.69 31.61 -13.91
C ARG A 322 -10.38 33.07 -13.60
N TYR A 323 -9.45 33.32 -12.67
CA TYR A 323 -9.03 34.69 -12.36
C TYR A 323 -7.57 34.75 -11.95
N ARG A 324 -6.96 35.93 -12.11
CA ARG A 324 -5.58 36.20 -11.67
C ARG A 324 -5.58 36.81 -10.28
N PHE A 325 -4.63 36.41 -9.46
CA PHE A 325 -4.37 37.06 -8.18
C PHE A 325 -3.71 38.42 -8.41
N SER A 326 -4.08 39.42 -7.62
CA SER A 326 -3.51 40.76 -7.73
C SER A 326 -2.05 40.83 -7.25
N ARG A 327 -1.63 39.89 -6.40
CA ARG A 327 -0.26 39.73 -5.93
C ARG A 327 0.06 38.24 -5.79
N PRO A 328 1.29 37.81 -6.11
CA PRO A 328 1.72 36.45 -5.82
C PRO A 328 1.74 36.22 -4.31
N GLY A 329 1.55 34.97 -3.89
CA GLY A 329 1.50 34.58 -2.50
C GLY A 329 1.81 33.11 -2.31
N HIS A 330 1.93 32.69 -1.05
CA HIS A 330 2.17 31.29 -0.73
C HIS A 330 1.05 30.40 -1.26
N ILE A 331 1.39 29.29 -1.91
CA ILE A 331 0.46 28.41 -2.61
C ILE A 331 -0.71 27.96 -1.73
N ASN A 332 -0.46 27.45 -0.52
CA ASN A 332 -1.51 27.07 0.44
C ASN A 332 -2.50 28.21 0.78
N VAL A 333 -2.03 29.46 0.81
CA VAL A 333 -2.88 30.62 1.05
C VAL A 333 -3.71 30.96 -0.18
N LEU A 334 -3.16 30.77 -1.38
CA LEU A 334 -3.86 30.96 -2.66
C LEU A 334 -4.93 29.88 -2.88
N GLU A 335 -4.63 28.61 -2.60
CA GLU A 335 -5.59 27.50 -2.60
C GLU A 335 -6.75 27.76 -1.63
N THR A 336 -6.45 28.25 -0.43
CA THR A 336 -7.49 28.65 0.54
C THR A 336 -8.34 29.82 0.05
N ARG A 337 -7.77 30.74 -0.74
CA ARG A 337 -8.54 31.81 -1.40
C ARG A 337 -9.41 31.26 -2.52
N THR A 338 -8.94 30.29 -3.30
CA THR A 338 -9.74 29.57 -4.31
C THR A 338 -10.93 28.88 -3.66
N PHE A 339 -10.70 28.16 -2.56
CA PHE A 339 -11.76 27.55 -1.75
C PHE A 339 -12.81 28.57 -1.29
N LYS A 340 -12.37 29.73 -0.79
CA LYS A 340 -13.29 30.83 -0.44
C LYS A 340 -14.09 31.32 -1.66
N SER A 341 -13.47 31.46 -2.82
CA SER A 341 -14.14 31.86 -4.06
C SER A 341 -15.19 30.84 -4.51
N TRP A 342 -14.90 29.54 -4.33
CA TRP A 342 -15.87 28.47 -4.54
C TRP A 342 -17.06 28.59 -3.58
N LEU A 343 -16.82 28.77 -2.28
CA LEU A 343 -17.90 28.98 -1.30
C LEU A 343 -18.77 30.19 -1.64
N LYS A 344 -18.18 31.30 -2.08
CA LYS A 344 -18.91 32.47 -2.57
C LYS A 344 -19.79 32.14 -3.77
N TRP A 345 -19.23 31.41 -4.73
CA TRP A 345 -19.92 31.03 -5.95
C TRP A 345 -21.12 30.12 -5.64
N CYS A 346 -20.93 29.15 -4.76
CA CYS A 346 -21.98 28.23 -4.33
C CYS A 346 -23.02 28.93 -3.44
N ALA A 347 -22.64 29.81 -2.51
CA ALA A 347 -23.59 30.53 -1.66
C ALA A 347 -24.62 31.32 -2.49
N LYS A 348 -24.22 31.80 -3.67
CA LYS A 348 -25.08 32.53 -4.60
C LYS A 348 -26.02 31.62 -5.43
N ARG A 349 -25.62 30.37 -5.69
CA ARG A 349 -26.28 29.49 -6.68
C ARG A 349 -26.94 28.25 -6.09
N HIS A 350 -26.36 27.74 -5.01
CA HIS A 350 -26.74 26.52 -4.31
C HIS A 350 -26.80 26.79 -2.80
N PRO A 351 -27.65 27.74 -2.34
CA PRO A 351 -27.86 27.94 -0.91
C PRO A 351 -28.58 26.71 -0.32
N ASN A 352 -28.35 26.42 0.97
CA ASN A 352 -28.87 25.23 1.63
C ASN A 352 -28.47 23.94 0.90
N SER A 353 -27.18 23.74 0.63
CA SER A 353 -26.72 22.55 -0.08
C SER A 353 -25.43 21.96 0.50
N ARG A 354 -25.33 20.63 0.44
CA ARG A 354 -24.07 19.89 0.61
C ARG A 354 -23.31 19.92 -0.70
N MET A 355 -22.01 20.19 -0.63
CA MET A 355 -21.17 20.34 -1.82
C MET A 355 -19.83 19.66 -1.63
N LEU A 356 -19.29 19.14 -2.72
CA LEU A 356 -18.08 18.34 -2.71
C LEU A 356 -17.09 18.86 -3.75
N ALA A 357 -15.86 19.11 -3.33
CA ALA A 357 -14.78 19.52 -4.22
C ALA A 357 -13.58 18.57 -4.13
N LEU A 358 -12.98 18.28 -5.29
CA LEU A 358 -11.65 17.73 -5.38
C LEU A 358 -10.62 18.84 -5.14
N MET A 359 -9.65 18.57 -4.28
CA MET A 359 -8.58 19.50 -3.92
C MET A 359 -7.25 18.75 -3.93
N ASP A 360 -6.22 19.35 -4.50
CA ASP A 360 -4.84 18.83 -4.48
C ASP A 360 -4.01 19.31 -3.29
N SER A 361 -4.63 20.11 -2.44
CA SER A 361 -4.00 20.64 -1.23
C SER A 361 -4.48 19.92 0.01
N ARG A 362 -3.66 18.99 0.50
CA ARG A 362 -3.86 18.35 1.80
C ARG A 362 -3.89 19.35 2.95
N VAL A 363 -3.13 20.45 2.85
CA VAL A 363 -3.09 21.49 3.88
C VAL A 363 -4.39 22.28 3.92
N LEU A 364 -4.93 22.65 2.74
CA LEU A 364 -6.25 23.25 2.64
C LEU A 364 -7.33 22.30 3.18
N LEU A 365 -7.28 21.02 2.79
CA LEU A 365 -8.28 20.03 3.18
C LEU A 365 -8.34 19.90 4.71
N GLY A 366 -7.19 19.67 5.37
CA GLY A 366 -7.12 19.60 6.82
C GLY A 366 -7.53 20.89 7.54
N ALA A 367 -7.15 22.06 7.01
CA ALA A 367 -7.45 23.35 7.63
C ALA A 367 -8.93 23.77 7.45
N SER A 368 -9.52 23.49 6.29
CA SER A 368 -10.91 23.84 5.95
C SER A 368 -11.91 22.97 6.71
N SER A 369 -11.68 21.67 6.82
CA SER A 369 -12.55 20.76 7.60
C SER A 369 -12.57 21.12 9.09
N LYS A 370 -11.44 21.58 9.66
CA LYS A 370 -11.38 22.09 11.04
C LYS A 370 -11.91 23.51 11.22
N GLY A 371 -11.99 24.28 10.13
CA GLY A 371 -12.22 25.72 10.16
C GLY A 371 -11.09 26.54 10.82
N ARG A 372 -9.89 25.96 11.06
CA ARG A 372 -8.74 26.63 11.69
C ARG A 372 -7.39 26.04 11.28
N SER A 373 -6.33 26.84 11.37
CA SER A 373 -4.93 26.42 11.15
C SER A 373 -3.98 27.11 12.13
N SER A 374 -2.84 26.47 12.43
CA SER A 374 -1.73 27.09 13.16
C SER A 374 -1.10 28.26 12.41
N SER A 375 -1.30 28.34 11.09
CA SER A 375 -0.88 29.47 10.26
C SER A 375 -1.86 30.65 10.40
N PRO A 376 -1.40 31.83 10.86
CA PRO A 376 -2.23 33.04 10.91
C PRO A 376 -2.73 33.47 9.51
N ALA A 377 -1.95 33.19 8.45
CA ALA A 377 -2.30 33.54 7.08
C ALA A 377 -3.49 32.72 6.57
N LEU A 378 -3.47 31.40 6.77
CA LEU A 378 -4.59 30.50 6.41
C LEU A 378 -5.83 30.82 7.25
N SER A 379 -5.65 30.95 8.57
CA SER A 379 -6.74 31.28 9.49
C SER A 379 -7.42 32.61 9.15
N ARG A 380 -6.67 33.62 8.66
CA ARG A 380 -7.26 34.89 8.20
C ARG A 380 -8.21 34.69 7.00
N VAL A 381 -7.85 33.84 6.04
CA VAL A 381 -8.70 33.55 4.88
C VAL A 381 -9.91 32.71 5.29
N LEU A 382 -9.73 31.67 6.10
CA LEU A 382 -10.82 30.80 6.60
C LEU A 382 -11.86 31.59 7.40
N ARG A 383 -11.44 32.47 8.32
CA ARG A 383 -12.36 33.36 9.07
C ARG A 383 -13.22 34.21 8.14
N SER A 384 -12.63 34.71 7.05
CA SER A 384 -13.35 35.50 6.05
C SER A 384 -14.28 34.70 5.14
N SER A 385 -14.29 33.36 5.28
CA SER A 385 -15.16 32.44 4.53
C SER A 385 -16.43 32.07 5.32
N VAL A 386 -16.40 32.20 6.66
CA VAL A 386 -17.51 31.90 7.57
C VAL A 386 -18.85 32.56 7.16
N PRO A 387 -18.90 33.84 6.72
CA PRO A 387 -20.17 34.46 6.32
C PRO A 387 -20.86 33.74 5.15
N TYR A 388 -20.10 33.14 4.22
CA TYR A 388 -20.68 32.41 3.08
C TYR A 388 -21.20 31.03 3.49
N ILE A 389 -20.54 30.39 4.45
CA ILE A 389 -20.96 29.10 5.01
C ILE A 389 -22.25 29.28 5.81
N LEU A 390 -22.27 30.23 6.75
CA LEU A 390 -23.44 30.48 7.60
C LEU A 390 -24.58 31.14 6.82
N GLY A 391 -24.28 32.19 6.06
CA GLY A 391 -25.30 32.92 5.29
C GLY A 391 -25.85 32.14 4.10
N GLY A 392 -25.03 31.31 3.46
CA GLY A 392 -25.46 30.41 2.39
C GLY A 392 -25.97 29.06 2.90
N ARG A 393 -25.83 28.77 4.21
CA ARG A 393 -26.13 27.45 4.83
C ARG A 393 -25.50 26.30 4.03
N LEU A 394 -24.20 26.43 3.79
CA LEU A 394 -23.42 25.51 2.98
C LEU A 394 -22.76 24.45 3.86
N TYR A 395 -22.66 23.22 3.33
CA TYR A 395 -21.95 22.11 3.98
C TYR A 395 -20.84 21.62 3.05
N PRO A 396 -19.70 22.33 2.99
CA PRO A 396 -18.61 21.97 2.11
C PRO A 396 -17.83 20.76 2.64
N ALA A 397 -17.54 19.82 1.75
CA ALA A 397 -16.61 18.73 1.97
C ALA A 397 -15.56 18.70 0.86
N GLY A 398 -14.41 18.09 1.14
CA GLY A 398 -13.35 17.91 0.15
C GLY A 398 -12.86 16.47 0.10
N LEU A 399 -12.39 16.07 -1.08
CA LEU A 399 -11.61 14.86 -1.31
C LEU A 399 -10.26 15.26 -1.88
N HIS A 400 -9.19 14.65 -1.39
CA HIS A 400 -7.88 14.90 -1.98
C HIS A 400 -7.76 14.20 -3.34
N VAL A 401 -7.20 14.90 -4.32
CA VAL A 401 -6.85 14.35 -5.64
C VAL A 401 -5.40 14.71 -5.94
N TYR A 402 -4.62 13.78 -6.50
CA TYR A 402 -3.26 14.11 -6.94
C TYR A 402 -3.27 15.23 -7.99
N SER A 403 -2.35 16.19 -7.91
CA SER A 403 -2.29 17.36 -8.82
C SER A 403 -2.33 16.96 -10.29
N ALA A 404 -1.60 15.92 -10.69
CA ALA A 404 -1.60 15.40 -12.08
C ALA A 404 -2.97 14.88 -12.58
N LYS A 405 -3.91 14.64 -11.66
CA LYS A 405 -5.29 14.20 -11.92
C LYS A 405 -6.31 15.33 -11.70
N ASN A 406 -5.89 16.48 -11.18
CA ASN A 406 -6.76 17.62 -10.95
C ASN A 406 -7.13 18.29 -12.28
N ARG A 407 -8.43 18.37 -12.58
CA ARG A 407 -8.92 18.86 -13.88
C ARG A 407 -8.99 20.38 -13.99
N SER A 408 -8.77 21.12 -12.89
CA SER A 408 -8.62 22.58 -12.94
C SER A 408 -7.25 23.05 -13.43
N ASP A 409 -6.26 22.16 -13.50
CA ASP A 409 -4.86 22.44 -13.83
C ASP A 409 -4.56 22.47 -15.35
N GLY A 410 -5.51 22.02 -16.19
CA GLY A 410 -5.34 21.89 -17.65
C GLY A 410 -6.19 22.87 -18.47
N PRO A 411 -5.83 23.16 -19.74
CA PRO A 411 -6.79 23.76 -20.67
C PRO A 411 -8.02 22.84 -20.78
N PRO A 412 -9.23 23.37 -21.05
CA PRO A 412 -10.40 22.54 -21.29
C PRO A 412 -10.13 21.70 -22.53
N ALA A 413 -9.62 20.49 -22.32
CA ALA A 413 -9.30 19.58 -23.40
C ALA A 413 -10.62 19.20 -24.05
N GLY A 414 -10.74 19.47 -25.35
CA GLY A 414 -11.78 18.90 -26.18
C GLY A 414 -11.88 17.39 -25.93
N LEU A 415 -13.12 16.89 -26.00
CA LEU A 415 -13.52 15.49 -25.94
C LEU A 415 -12.33 14.50 -25.99
N PRO A 416 -12.12 13.68 -24.95
CA PRO A 416 -11.08 12.65 -25.01
C PRO A 416 -11.36 11.78 -26.24
N SER A 417 -10.39 11.67 -27.13
CA SER A 417 -10.43 10.73 -28.24
C SER A 417 -10.75 9.36 -27.67
N GLN A 418 -11.83 8.75 -28.16
CA GLN A 418 -12.49 7.56 -27.61
C GLN A 418 -11.61 6.28 -27.53
N GLY A 419 -10.31 6.35 -27.85
CA GLY A 419 -9.36 5.24 -27.83
C GLY A 419 -8.68 4.99 -26.48
N LEU A 420 -8.43 6.04 -25.68
CA LEU A 420 -7.65 5.93 -24.45
C LEU A 420 -8.34 5.18 -23.29
N PRO A 421 -9.65 5.39 -23.03
CA PRO A 421 -10.36 4.61 -22.02
C PRO A 421 -10.43 3.12 -22.40
N ARG A 422 -10.30 2.77 -23.68
CA ARG A 422 -10.45 1.39 -24.17
C ARG A 422 -9.23 0.53 -23.82
N LEU A 423 -8.01 1.05 -23.88
CA LEU A 423 -6.79 0.29 -23.56
C LEU A 423 -6.66 0.02 -22.05
N SER A 424 -6.93 1.03 -21.22
CA SER A 424 -6.94 0.85 -19.78
C SER A 424 -8.06 -0.11 -19.37
N ARG A 425 -9.27 0.07 -19.92
CA ARG A 425 -10.40 -0.84 -19.69
C ARG A 425 -10.17 -2.23 -20.26
N PHE A 426 -9.43 -2.36 -21.37
CA PHE A 426 -9.00 -3.64 -21.93
C PHE A 426 -8.05 -4.33 -20.94
N GLY A 427 -7.01 -3.64 -20.47
CA GLY A 427 -6.09 -4.16 -19.46
C GLY A 427 -6.77 -4.62 -18.18
N SER A 428 -7.65 -3.79 -17.60
CA SER A 428 -8.43 -4.16 -16.41
C SER A 428 -9.39 -5.33 -16.68
N ARG A 429 -9.99 -5.42 -17.87
CA ARG A 429 -10.91 -6.52 -18.23
C ARG A 429 -10.16 -7.83 -18.48
N THR A 430 -9.00 -7.78 -19.14
CA THR A 430 -8.15 -8.97 -19.36
C THR A 430 -7.56 -9.46 -18.05
N PHE A 431 -7.14 -8.54 -17.17
CA PHE A 431 -6.59 -8.82 -15.84
C PHE A 431 -7.64 -9.41 -14.89
N ALA A 432 -8.79 -8.76 -14.74
CA ALA A 432 -9.76 -9.11 -13.68
C ALA A 432 -10.85 -10.11 -14.11
N LYS A 433 -11.11 -10.31 -15.41
CA LYS A 433 -12.28 -11.09 -15.86
C LYS A 433 -12.02 -12.21 -16.85
N ALA A 434 -10.90 -12.19 -17.59
CA ALA A 434 -10.71 -13.09 -18.73
C ALA A 434 -9.56 -14.09 -18.57
N GLY A 435 -8.69 -13.95 -17.55
CA GLY A 435 -7.52 -14.81 -17.36
C GLY A 435 -6.55 -14.78 -18.55
N LEU A 436 -6.57 -13.71 -19.33
CA LEU A 436 -5.77 -13.57 -20.56
C LEU A 436 -4.34 -13.14 -20.22
N PRO A 437 -3.32 -13.63 -20.93
CA PRO A 437 -1.93 -13.39 -20.57
C PRO A 437 -1.53 -11.91 -20.74
N ARG A 438 -0.78 -11.39 -19.75
CA ARG A 438 -0.32 -9.99 -19.65
C ARG A 438 0.27 -9.41 -20.94
N TYR A 439 1.02 -10.21 -21.71
CA TYR A 439 1.69 -9.72 -22.92
C TYR A 439 0.72 -9.15 -23.97
N LEU A 440 -0.55 -9.56 -23.96
CA LEU A 440 -1.58 -9.03 -24.86
C LEU A 440 -1.86 -7.55 -24.59
N LEU A 441 -1.87 -7.14 -23.31
CA LEU A 441 -2.00 -5.73 -22.93
C LEU A 441 -0.76 -4.94 -23.38
N VAL A 442 0.44 -5.47 -23.13
CA VAL A 442 1.69 -4.83 -23.55
C VAL A 442 1.71 -4.65 -25.07
N TYR A 443 1.32 -5.67 -25.84
CA TYR A 443 1.24 -5.61 -27.30
C TYR A 443 0.22 -4.59 -27.77
N ALA A 444 -0.95 -4.50 -27.13
CA ALA A 444 -1.95 -3.50 -27.46
C ALA A 444 -1.42 -2.07 -27.20
N ILE A 445 -0.74 -1.84 -26.07
CA ILE A 445 -0.14 -0.55 -25.74
C ILE A 445 0.96 -0.19 -26.76
N THR A 446 1.87 -1.12 -27.06
CA THR A 446 2.97 -0.87 -28.01
C THR A 446 2.48 -0.70 -29.44
N ALA A 447 1.44 -1.43 -29.86
CA ALA A 447 0.86 -1.29 -31.19
C ALA A 447 0.23 0.10 -31.37
N VAL A 448 -0.41 0.64 -30.33
CA VAL A 448 -0.93 2.02 -30.35
C VAL A 448 0.19 3.05 -30.28
N GLN A 449 1.28 2.81 -29.54
CA GLN A 449 2.46 3.68 -29.57
C GLN A 449 3.10 3.74 -30.96
N ASP A 450 3.17 2.62 -31.67
CA ASP A 450 3.80 2.53 -32.99
C ASP A 450 2.91 3.15 -34.07
N SER A 451 1.62 2.82 -34.05
CA SER A 451 0.64 3.34 -35.02
C SER A 451 0.31 4.82 -34.80
N HIS A 452 0.38 5.30 -33.55
CA HIS A 452 0.03 6.67 -33.17
C HIS A 452 1.04 7.27 -32.18
N PRO A 453 2.27 7.64 -32.64
CA PRO A 453 3.35 8.09 -31.76
C PRO A 453 3.02 9.32 -30.91
N HIS A 454 2.12 10.20 -31.38
CA HIS A 454 1.67 11.39 -30.67
C HIS A 454 0.89 11.07 -29.37
N LEU A 455 0.35 9.86 -29.23
CA LEU A 455 -0.37 9.41 -28.03
C LEU A 455 0.55 8.86 -26.94
N ARG A 456 1.87 8.78 -27.18
CA ARG A 456 2.83 8.16 -26.25
C ARG A 456 2.76 8.71 -24.83
N ASN A 457 2.58 10.02 -24.68
CA ASN A 457 2.50 10.70 -23.38
C ASN A 457 1.14 10.50 -22.68
N GLN A 458 0.13 10.02 -23.40
CA GLN A 458 -1.21 9.80 -22.88
C GLN A 458 -1.42 8.35 -22.41
N LEU A 459 -0.54 7.41 -22.81
CA LEU A 459 -0.65 5.98 -22.49
C LEU A 459 -0.20 5.61 -21.07
N THR A 460 0.21 6.60 -20.25
CA THR A 460 0.64 6.41 -18.86
C THR A 460 -0.35 5.58 -18.01
N PRO A 461 -1.68 5.77 -18.08
CA PRO A 461 -2.62 4.96 -17.32
C PRO A 461 -2.61 3.47 -17.71
N ALA A 462 -2.44 3.15 -19.00
CA ALA A 462 -2.35 1.77 -19.45
C ALA A 462 -1.05 1.10 -18.98
N TRP A 463 0.05 1.85 -18.93
CA TRP A 463 1.31 1.40 -18.33
C TRP A 463 1.23 1.22 -16.80
N GLN A 464 0.40 2.00 -16.10
CA GLN A 464 0.15 1.82 -14.67
C GLN A 464 -0.57 0.49 -14.39
N ILE A 465 -1.52 0.11 -15.24
CA ILE A 465 -2.20 -1.20 -15.15
C ILE A 465 -1.20 -2.34 -15.39
N ASP A 466 -0.33 -2.22 -16.40
CA ASP A 466 0.74 -3.19 -16.63
C ASP A 466 1.66 -3.33 -15.42
N LYS A 467 2.02 -2.21 -14.76
CA LYS A 467 2.86 -2.21 -13.56
C LYS A 467 2.18 -2.90 -12.36
N LYS A 468 0.87 -2.69 -12.15
CA LYS A 468 0.11 -3.40 -11.12
C LYS A 468 -0.02 -4.89 -11.43
N TRP A 469 -0.22 -5.23 -12.69
CA TRP A 469 -0.22 -6.63 -13.13
C TRP A 469 1.13 -7.29 -12.81
N GLN A 470 2.26 -6.61 -13.03
CA GLN A 470 3.58 -7.10 -12.61
C GLN A 470 3.75 -7.24 -11.10
N GLN A 471 3.02 -6.49 -10.28
CA GLN A 471 3.07 -6.62 -8.83
C GLN A 471 2.23 -7.80 -8.33
N ALA A 472 1.07 -8.03 -8.95
CA ALA A 472 0.18 -9.14 -8.64
C ALA A 472 0.70 -10.49 -9.18
N GLU A 473 1.28 -10.47 -10.38
CA GLU A 473 1.97 -11.60 -11.01
C GLU A 473 3.44 -11.19 -11.25
N PRO A 474 4.28 -11.19 -10.19
CA PRO A 474 5.70 -10.93 -10.35
C PRO A 474 6.28 -11.94 -11.35
N GLY A 475 6.98 -11.41 -12.35
CA GLY A 475 7.69 -12.24 -13.31
C GLY A 475 8.78 -13.01 -12.56
N GLU A 476 8.82 -14.32 -12.71
CA GLU A 476 9.86 -15.14 -12.12
C GLU A 476 11.20 -14.90 -12.85
N CYS A 477 12.28 -14.72 -12.09
CA CYS A 477 13.61 -14.62 -12.68
C CYS A 477 13.98 -15.90 -13.42
N ARG A 478 14.71 -15.73 -14.53
CA ARG A 478 15.18 -16.87 -15.31
C ARG A 478 16.23 -17.61 -14.47
N PRO A 479 16.20 -18.95 -14.42
CA PRO A 479 17.22 -19.70 -13.68
C PRO A 479 18.60 -19.38 -14.25
N VAL A 480 19.62 -19.37 -13.39
CA VAL A 480 21.03 -19.28 -13.79
C VAL A 480 21.67 -20.66 -13.70
N ILE A 481 22.57 -20.97 -14.64
CA ILE A 481 23.37 -22.20 -14.60
C ILE A 481 24.78 -21.88 -14.12
N SER A 482 25.37 -22.76 -13.32
CA SER A 482 26.73 -22.60 -12.84
C SER A 482 27.75 -22.99 -13.92
N LYS A 483 28.98 -22.46 -13.81
CA LYS A 483 30.09 -22.81 -14.71
C LYS A 483 30.33 -24.33 -14.86
N PRO A 484 30.26 -25.16 -13.80
CA PRO A 484 30.37 -26.61 -13.94
C PRO A 484 29.31 -27.24 -14.85
N VAL A 485 28.06 -26.80 -14.75
CA VAL A 485 26.96 -27.30 -15.61
C VAL A 485 27.18 -26.90 -17.07
N LEU A 486 27.64 -25.67 -17.32
CA LEU A 486 28.01 -25.22 -18.66
C LEU A 486 29.15 -26.05 -19.24
N LEU A 487 30.20 -26.32 -18.46
CA LEU A 487 31.34 -27.13 -18.91
C LEU A 487 30.90 -28.56 -19.22
N ALA A 488 30.04 -29.18 -18.39
CA ALA A 488 29.47 -30.48 -18.69
C ALA A 488 28.67 -30.47 -20.00
N ALA A 489 27.87 -29.43 -20.25
CA ALA A 489 27.12 -29.26 -21.50
C ALA A 489 28.04 -29.14 -22.72
N VAL A 490 29.11 -28.35 -22.60
CA VAL A 490 30.13 -28.20 -23.63
C VAL A 490 30.85 -29.53 -23.89
N SER A 491 31.23 -30.27 -22.85
CA SER A 491 31.85 -31.59 -22.98
C SER A 491 30.94 -32.58 -23.71
N VAL A 492 29.65 -32.63 -23.38
CA VAL A 492 28.67 -33.48 -24.09
C VAL A 492 28.57 -33.09 -25.57
N ALA A 493 28.48 -31.79 -25.87
CA ALA A 493 28.41 -31.33 -27.25
C ALA A 493 29.66 -31.68 -28.06
N ILE A 494 30.86 -31.54 -27.47
CA ILE A 494 32.11 -31.95 -28.11
C ILE A 494 32.13 -33.46 -28.37
N LEU A 495 31.68 -34.28 -27.40
CA LEU A 495 31.56 -35.73 -27.58
C LEU A 495 30.57 -36.12 -28.69
N TRP A 496 29.54 -35.30 -28.91
CA TRP A 496 28.59 -35.47 -30.02
C TRP A 496 29.05 -34.81 -31.33
N ASN A 497 30.29 -34.32 -31.38
CA ASN A 497 30.90 -33.65 -32.53
C ASN A 497 30.19 -32.33 -32.93
N TRP A 498 29.49 -31.70 -31.98
CA TRP A 498 28.79 -30.41 -32.15
C TRP A 498 29.70 -29.25 -31.71
N HIS A 499 30.85 -29.13 -32.36
CA HIS A 499 31.89 -28.17 -32.00
C HIS A 499 31.48 -26.70 -32.18
N ASP A 500 30.70 -26.40 -33.21
CA ASP A 500 30.17 -25.05 -33.47
C ASP A 500 29.14 -24.64 -32.41
N TRP A 501 28.29 -25.57 -31.98
CA TRP A 501 27.37 -25.37 -30.86
C TRP A 501 28.13 -25.11 -29.54
N ALA A 502 29.16 -25.91 -29.25
CA ALA A 502 29.99 -25.73 -28.06
C ALA A 502 30.66 -24.35 -28.05
N ALA A 503 31.26 -23.97 -29.18
CA ALA A 503 31.94 -22.70 -29.33
C ALA A 503 31.00 -21.49 -29.15
N ILE A 504 29.84 -21.50 -29.82
CA ILE A 504 28.91 -20.37 -29.75
C ILE A 504 28.26 -20.25 -28.36
N THR A 505 28.08 -21.37 -27.67
CA THR A 505 27.55 -21.40 -26.30
C THR A 505 28.54 -20.82 -25.29
N LEU A 506 29.83 -21.15 -25.41
CA LEU A 506 30.91 -20.55 -24.62
C LEU A 506 31.01 -19.03 -24.84
N ILE A 507 30.98 -18.60 -26.11
CA ILE A 507 30.93 -17.18 -26.46
C ILE A 507 29.69 -16.51 -25.84
N GLY A 508 28.52 -17.15 -25.97
CA GLY A 508 27.26 -16.66 -25.41
C GLY A 508 27.33 -16.42 -23.90
N PHE A 509 27.93 -17.35 -23.16
CA PHE A 509 28.12 -17.25 -21.72
C PHE A 509 29.16 -16.19 -21.33
N LEU A 510 30.40 -16.30 -21.83
CA LEU A 510 31.51 -15.43 -21.41
C LEU A 510 31.32 -13.98 -21.86
N CYS A 511 30.71 -13.76 -23.02
CA CYS A 511 30.41 -12.42 -23.52
C CYS A 511 29.05 -11.91 -23.04
N MET A 512 28.28 -12.68 -22.25
CA MET A 512 26.93 -12.34 -21.77
C MET A 512 26.00 -11.93 -22.92
N LEU A 513 26.01 -12.68 -24.02
CA LEU A 513 25.23 -12.37 -25.21
C LEU A 513 23.82 -12.96 -25.11
N HIS A 514 22.84 -12.24 -25.65
CA HIS A 514 21.50 -12.77 -25.85
C HIS A 514 21.53 -13.79 -27.01
N PRO A 515 20.67 -14.84 -27.02
CA PRO A 515 20.69 -15.85 -28.09
C PRO A 515 20.55 -15.30 -29.51
N SER A 516 19.76 -14.25 -29.69
CA SER A 516 19.66 -13.57 -30.98
C SER A 516 20.93 -12.83 -31.42
N GLU A 517 21.82 -12.50 -30.48
CA GLU A 517 23.10 -11.83 -30.76
C GLU A 517 24.16 -12.85 -31.18
N PHE A 518 24.30 -13.97 -30.47
CA PHE A 518 25.37 -14.93 -30.78
C PHE A 518 25.06 -15.85 -31.95
N ILE A 519 23.80 -16.22 -32.20
CA ILE A 519 23.44 -17.09 -33.34
C ILE A 519 23.68 -16.40 -34.70
N ALA A 520 23.65 -15.06 -34.73
CA ALA A 520 23.88 -14.29 -35.93
C ALA A 520 25.37 -14.02 -36.22
N LEU A 521 26.29 -14.39 -35.30
CA LEU A 521 27.70 -14.07 -35.43
C LEU A 521 28.32 -14.80 -36.63
N THR A 522 29.09 -14.05 -37.41
CA THR A 522 29.99 -14.61 -38.42
C THR A 522 31.43 -14.59 -37.92
N ARG A 523 32.30 -15.29 -38.62
CA ARG A 523 33.73 -15.31 -38.32
C ARG A 523 34.35 -13.92 -38.29
N GLY A 524 33.91 -13.01 -39.16
CA GLY A 524 34.36 -11.61 -39.18
C GLY A 524 33.89 -10.77 -37.99
N ASP A 525 32.91 -11.25 -37.22
CA ASP A 525 32.52 -10.61 -35.95
C ASP A 525 33.39 -11.07 -34.77
N LEU A 526 34.06 -12.21 -34.89
CA LEU A 526 34.99 -12.73 -33.89
C LEU A 526 36.42 -12.38 -34.29
N ILE A 527 37.05 -11.47 -33.56
CA ILE A 527 38.45 -11.08 -33.77
C ILE A 527 39.30 -11.91 -32.82
N LEU A 528 40.06 -12.87 -33.37
CA LEU A 528 40.99 -13.71 -32.62
C LEU A 528 42.32 -12.97 -32.37
N PRO A 529 43.13 -13.40 -31.39
CA PRO A 529 44.45 -12.82 -31.15
C PRO A 529 45.34 -12.78 -32.40
N SER A 530 45.29 -13.83 -33.22
CA SER A 530 45.99 -13.93 -34.51
C SER A 530 45.54 -12.86 -35.52
N ASP A 531 44.27 -12.46 -35.48
CA ASP A 531 43.71 -11.46 -36.39
C ASP A 531 44.08 -10.04 -35.96
N ALA A 532 44.17 -9.82 -34.64
CA ALA A 532 44.52 -8.53 -34.05
C ALA A 532 46.03 -8.23 -34.08
N LEU A 533 46.87 -9.23 -34.42
CA LEU A 533 48.33 -9.16 -34.34
C LEU A 533 48.83 -8.66 -32.97
N SER A 534 48.06 -8.97 -31.91
CA SER A 534 48.38 -8.56 -30.53
C SER A 534 49.07 -9.70 -29.80
N SER A 535 50.02 -9.36 -28.92
CA SER A 535 50.61 -10.30 -27.96
C SER A 535 49.61 -10.73 -26.88
N ASP A 536 48.55 -9.96 -26.69
CA ASP A 536 47.56 -10.22 -25.65
C ASP A 536 46.65 -11.37 -26.06
N ARG A 537 46.54 -12.39 -25.20
CA ARG A 537 45.60 -13.52 -25.32
C ARG A 537 44.15 -13.05 -25.05
N VAL A 538 43.61 -12.25 -25.96
CA VAL A 538 42.26 -11.66 -25.86
C VAL A 538 41.57 -11.74 -27.21
N ALA A 539 40.32 -12.21 -27.22
CA ALA A 539 39.44 -12.12 -28.39
C ALA A 539 38.38 -11.04 -28.18
N TYR A 540 37.93 -10.45 -29.28
CA TYR A 540 36.84 -9.48 -29.30
C TYR A 540 35.67 -9.98 -30.14
N VAL A 541 34.45 -9.77 -29.65
CA VAL A 541 33.23 -10.06 -30.42
C VAL A 541 32.51 -8.76 -30.73
N TYR A 542 32.40 -8.44 -32.02
CA TYR A 542 31.67 -7.29 -32.52
C TYR A 542 30.16 -7.55 -32.53
N ILE A 543 29.38 -6.63 -31.97
CA ILE A 543 27.92 -6.72 -31.97
C ILE A 543 27.38 -5.77 -33.04
N ARG A 544 26.83 -6.33 -34.13
CA ARG A 544 26.29 -5.55 -35.27
C ARG A 544 25.09 -4.67 -34.89
N ASN A 545 24.13 -5.24 -34.17
CA ASN A 545 22.86 -4.58 -33.83
C ASN A 545 22.61 -4.63 -32.31
N PRO A 546 23.36 -3.87 -31.50
CA PRO A 546 23.17 -3.88 -30.06
C PRO A 546 21.78 -3.30 -29.71
N LYS A 547 21.05 -3.92 -28.79
CA LYS A 547 19.74 -3.40 -28.32
C LYS A 547 19.82 -1.97 -27.77
N THR A 548 21.00 -1.55 -27.35
CA THR A 548 21.32 -0.21 -26.83
C THR A 548 22.01 0.71 -27.86
N ALA A 549 21.88 0.43 -29.17
CA ALA A 549 22.50 1.20 -30.26
C ALA A 549 22.22 2.72 -30.19
N ARG A 550 21.11 3.13 -29.56
CA ARG A 550 20.76 4.54 -29.32
C ARG A 550 21.75 5.27 -28.41
N PHE A 551 22.44 4.56 -27.51
CA PHE A 551 23.38 5.12 -26.53
C PHE A 551 24.84 4.90 -26.93
N ALA A 552 25.16 3.74 -27.52
CA ALA A 552 26.48 3.45 -28.06
C ALA A 552 26.35 2.71 -29.39
N ARG A 553 26.73 3.38 -30.47
CA ARG A 553 26.60 2.86 -31.85
C ARG A 553 27.49 1.66 -32.15
N ARG A 554 28.60 1.51 -31.41
CA ARG A 554 29.52 0.37 -31.53
C ARG A 554 29.71 -0.25 -30.16
N GLN A 555 29.43 -1.54 -30.06
CA GLN A 555 29.64 -2.32 -28.85
C GLN A 555 30.43 -3.56 -29.20
N HIS A 556 31.34 -3.93 -28.29
CA HIS A 556 32.13 -5.14 -28.41
C HIS A 556 32.11 -5.89 -27.08
N CYS A 557 32.40 -7.18 -27.13
CA CYS A 557 32.67 -8.01 -25.97
C CYS A 557 34.15 -8.35 -25.95
N ARG A 558 34.72 -8.45 -24.76
CA ARG A 558 36.09 -8.89 -24.55
C ARG A 558 36.08 -10.26 -23.88
N LEU A 559 36.82 -11.23 -24.44
CA LEU A 559 36.94 -12.62 -23.98
C LEU A 559 38.40 -12.92 -23.64
N GLU A 560 38.65 -13.40 -22.41
CA GLU A 560 40.00 -13.60 -21.84
C GLU A 560 40.28 -15.04 -21.41
N ASP A 561 39.30 -15.95 -21.51
CA ASP A 561 39.46 -17.33 -21.08
C ASP A 561 40.42 -18.10 -22.01
N SER A 562 41.59 -18.48 -21.50
CA SER A 562 42.69 -19.03 -22.30
C SER A 562 42.35 -20.38 -22.95
N LEU A 563 41.57 -21.23 -22.27
CA LEU A 563 41.14 -22.52 -22.81
C LEU A 563 40.13 -22.33 -23.93
N THR A 564 39.13 -21.47 -23.71
CA THR A 564 38.14 -21.12 -24.74
C THR A 564 38.82 -20.48 -25.95
N LEU A 565 39.78 -19.58 -25.75
CA LEU A 565 40.54 -18.98 -26.86
C LEU A 565 41.25 -20.02 -27.71
N SER A 566 41.97 -20.96 -27.07
CA SER A 566 42.67 -22.03 -27.77
C SER A 566 41.70 -22.91 -28.59
N PHE A 567 40.52 -23.18 -28.04
CA PHE A 567 39.47 -23.93 -28.72
C PHE A 567 38.87 -23.15 -29.91
N LEU A 568 38.60 -21.85 -29.75
CA LEU A 568 38.08 -20.99 -30.81
C LEU A 568 39.11 -20.79 -31.94
N GLU A 569 40.40 -20.63 -31.60
CA GLU A 569 41.49 -20.56 -32.57
C GLU A 569 41.57 -21.85 -33.40
N ALA A 570 41.52 -23.02 -32.76
CA ALA A 570 41.56 -24.30 -33.46
C ALA A 570 40.39 -24.49 -34.45
N LEU A 571 39.19 -23.99 -34.11
CA LEU A 571 37.99 -24.15 -34.93
C LEU A 571 37.86 -23.09 -36.04
N PHE A 572 38.23 -21.85 -35.76
CA PHE A 572 37.81 -20.71 -36.58
C PHE A 572 38.94 -19.97 -37.27
N THR A 573 40.21 -20.19 -36.93
CA THR A 573 41.34 -19.43 -37.51
C THR A 573 41.34 -19.47 -39.05
N HIS A 574 41.09 -20.64 -39.65
CA HIS A 574 41.16 -20.84 -41.10
C HIS A 574 39.79 -20.80 -41.80
N VAL A 575 38.78 -20.26 -41.13
CA VAL A 575 37.41 -20.19 -41.65
C VAL A 575 37.17 -18.86 -42.37
N PRO A 576 36.41 -18.82 -43.49
CA PRO A 576 36.06 -17.56 -44.18
C PRO A 576 35.31 -16.57 -43.29
N LEU A 577 35.59 -15.27 -43.45
CA LEU A 577 35.06 -14.18 -42.58
C LEU A 577 33.52 -14.04 -42.63
N ASP A 578 32.91 -14.39 -43.76
CA ASP A 578 31.47 -14.33 -43.98
C ASP A 578 30.72 -15.54 -43.40
N GLN A 579 31.42 -16.63 -43.09
CA GLN A 579 30.82 -17.84 -42.57
C GLN A 579 30.25 -17.62 -41.16
N LYS A 580 29.04 -18.12 -40.91
CA LYS A 580 28.45 -18.14 -39.56
C LYS A 580 29.25 -19.04 -38.63
N LEU A 581 29.42 -18.60 -37.37
CA LEU A 581 30.05 -19.41 -36.33
C LEU A 581 29.20 -20.63 -35.99
N PHE A 582 27.87 -20.47 -35.96
CA PHE A 582 26.90 -21.56 -35.85
C PHE A 582 26.10 -21.67 -37.14
N ARG A 583 26.16 -22.83 -37.79
CA ARG A 583 25.68 -22.99 -39.18
C ARG A 583 24.17 -23.14 -39.29
N ALA A 584 23.50 -23.50 -38.20
CA ALA A 584 22.07 -23.79 -38.20
C ALA A 584 21.21 -22.62 -37.68
N SER A 585 19.90 -22.86 -37.61
CA SER A 585 18.93 -21.86 -37.15
C SER A 585 18.83 -21.79 -35.62
N MET A 586 18.22 -20.73 -35.09
CA MET A 586 17.88 -20.64 -33.66
C MET A 586 17.00 -21.81 -33.18
N SER A 587 16.17 -22.38 -34.06
CA SER A 587 15.35 -23.55 -33.74
C SER A 587 16.22 -24.80 -33.56
N ALA A 588 17.18 -25.02 -34.47
CA ALA A 588 18.14 -26.12 -34.36
C ALA A 588 18.98 -26.00 -33.08
N TYR A 589 19.49 -24.79 -32.79
CA TYR A 589 20.23 -24.52 -31.55
C TYR A 589 19.43 -24.88 -30.28
N ARG A 590 18.13 -24.57 -30.26
CA ARG A 590 17.24 -24.92 -29.13
C ARG A 590 17.04 -26.43 -29.00
N ASN A 591 16.91 -27.14 -30.11
CA ASN A 591 16.77 -28.60 -30.09
C ASN A 591 18.06 -29.26 -29.59
N GLU A 592 19.21 -28.81 -30.06
CA GLU A 592 20.53 -29.26 -29.60
C GLU A 592 20.73 -28.94 -28.11
N TRP A 593 20.36 -27.72 -27.68
CA TRP A 593 20.38 -27.34 -26.26
C TRP A 593 19.51 -28.27 -25.40
N ASN A 594 18.28 -28.53 -25.84
CA ASN A 594 17.38 -29.42 -25.11
C ASN A 594 17.93 -30.85 -25.04
N ALA A 595 18.53 -31.36 -26.12
CA ALA A 595 19.15 -32.67 -26.14
C ALA A 595 20.33 -32.77 -25.14
N VAL A 596 21.21 -31.77 -25.13
CA VAL A 596 22.34 -31.70 -24.18
C VAL A 596 21.84 -31.63 -22.74
N MET A 597 20.90 -30.74 -22.45
CA MET A 597 20.39 -30.57 -21.08
C MET A 597 19.61 -31.79 -20.61
N ALA A 598 18.83 -32.44 -21.49
CA ALA A 598 18.16 -33.70 -21.20
C ALA A 598 19.17 -34.80 -20.85
N ARG A 599 20.29 -34.88 -21.58
CA ARG A 599 21.36 -35.86 -21.31
C ARG A 599 22.05 -35.66 -19.96
N LEU A 600 22.09 -34.41 -19.50
CA LEU A 600 22.63 -34.01 -18.20
C LEU A 600 21.58 -34.02 -17.07
N GLU A 601 20.33 -34.38 -17.38
CA GLU A 601 19.21 -34.36 -16.43
C GLU A 601 18.93 -32.96 -15.85
N VAL A 602 19.30 -31.92 -16.60
CA VAL A 602 19.03 -30.53 -16.25
C VAL A 602 17.66 -30.13 -16.81
N PRO A 603 16.73 -29.61 -15.98
CA PRO A 603 15.46 -29.08 -16.46
C PRO A 603 15.72 -27.99 -17.51
N HIS A 604 15.09 -28.05 -18.69
CA HIS A 604 15.43 -27.18 -19.82
C HIS A 604 14.22 -26.61 -20.57
N THR A 605 13.00 -26.98 -20.16
CA THR A 605 11.76 -26.47 -20.76
C THR A 605 11.20 -25.32 -19.92
N LEU A 606 10.51 -24.38 -20.58
CA LEU A 606 9.78 -23.31 -19.88
C LEU A 606 8.74 -23.86 -18.90
N ALA A 607 8.05 -24.95 -19.27
CA ALA A 607 7.06 -25.61 -18.42
C ALA A 607 7.67 -26.16 -17.12
N GLN A 608 8.90 -26.65 -17.16
CA GLN A 608 9.64 -27.13 -15.99
C GLN A 608 10.44 -26.02 -15.29
N ARG A 609 10.27 -24.75 -15.70
CA ARG A 609 11.09 -23.63 -15.21
C ARG A 609 12.59 -23.89 -15.38
N GLY A 610 12.95 -24.53 -16.48
CA GLY A 610 14.30 -25.01 -16.77
C GLY A 610 15.22 -23.98 -17.43
N ALA A 611 16.49 -24.34 -17.52
CA ALA A 611 17.53 -23.60 -18.21
C ALA A 611 17.29 -23.61 -19.73
N THR A 612 16.69 -22.56 -20.26
CA THR A 612 16.61 -22.31 -21.71
C THR A 612 17.85 -21.55 -22.21
N PRO A 613 18.15 -21.49 -23.51
CA PRO A 613 19.30 -20.71 -24.02
C PRO A 613 19.41 -19.26 -23.52
N GLY A 614 18.28 -18.66 -23.16
CA GLY A 614 18.24 -17.30 -22.61
C GLY A 614 18.91 -17.15 -21.25
N VAL A 615 19.26 -18.23 -20.56
CA VAL A 615 19.93 -18.19 -19.25
C VAL A 615 21.40 -17.81 -19.34
N LEU A 616 22.05 -18.03 -20.49
CA LEU A 616 23.50 -17.84 -20.67
C LEU A 616 23.95 -16.42 -20.29
N ARG A 617 23.15 -15.41 -20.65
CA ARG A 617 23.45 -14.02 -20.35
C ARG A 617 23.44 -13.73 -18.85
N GLY A 618 22.43 -14.21 -18.13
CA GLY A 618 22.34 -14.04 -16.68
C GLY A 618 23.43 -14.86 -15.98
N SER A 619 23.60 -16.10 -16.40
CA SER A 619 24.59 -17.04 -15.84
C SER A 619 26.02 -16.52 -15.98
N GLY A 620 26.38 -15.92 -17.12
CA GLY A 620 27.67 -15.27 -17.32
C GLY A 620 27.87 -14.04 -16.45
N ALA A 621 26.80 -13.28 -16.17
CA ALA A 621 26.83 -12.13 -15.27
C ALA A 621 27.07 -12.57 -13.82
N THR A 622 26.35 -13.59 -13.37
CA THR A 622 26.50 -14.21 -12.05
C THR A 622 27.91 -14.77 -11.89
N PHE A 623 28.43 -15.50 -12.89
CA PHE A 623 29.79 -16.02 -12.86
C PHE A 623 30.84 -14.92 -12.72
N LEU A 624 30.76 -13.86 -13.53
CA LEU A 624 31.73 -12.76 -13.45
C LEU A 624 31.62 -12.00 -12.11
N TYR A 625 30.40 -11.82 -11.60
CA TYR A 625 30.19 -11.16 -10.32
C TYR A 625 30.78 -11.97 -9.16
N LEU A 626 30.62 -13.30 -9.16
CA LEU A 626 31.21 -14.18 -8.14
C LEU A 626 32.74 -14.17 -8.14
N GLU A 627 33.38 -13.89 -9.28
CA GLU A 627 34.84 -13.83 -9.39
C GLU A 627 35.41 -12.43 -9.08
N ALA A 628 34.69 -11.36 -9.46
CA ALA A 628 35.21 -9.99 -9.40
C ALA A 628 34.63 -9.14 -8.27
N GLU A 629 33.44 -9.49 -7.75
CA GLU A 629 32.64 -8.70 -6.79
C GLU A 629 32.37 -7.23 -7.22
N ASP A 630 32.60 -6.90 -8.49
CA ASP A 630 32.49 -5.55 -9.05
C ASP A 630 31.27 -5.43 -9.97
N LEU A 631 30.18 -4.89 -9.41
CA LEU A 631 28.92 -4.71 -10.11
C LEU A 631 29.02 -3.71 -11.30
N PRO A 632 29.69 -2.54 -11.17
CA PRO A 632 30.01 -1.68 -12.32
C PRO A 632 30.73 -2.39 -13.47
N LEU A 633 31.73 -3.23 -13.16
CA LEU A 633 32.46 -4.01 -14.17
C LEU A 633 31.55 -5.01 -14.89
N VAL A 634 30.70 -5.74 -14.14
CA VAL A 634 29.72 -6.67 -14.71
C VAL A 634 28.71 -5.92 -15.58
N ALA A 635 28.21 -4.77 -15.12
CA ALA A 635 27.30 -3.91 -15.86
C ALA A 635 27.91 -3.44 -17.19
N TRP A 636 29.18 -3.01 -17.16
CA TRP A 636 29.93 -2.60 -18.34
C TRP A 636 30.17 -3.78 -19.30
N ARG A 637 30.66 -4.92 -18.77
CA ARG A 637 30.96 -6.13 -19.56
C ARG A 637 29.73 -6.69 -20.23
N GLY A 638 28.58 -6.76 -19.56
CA GLY A 638 27.33 -7.20 -20.16
C GLY A 638 26.49 -6.07 -20.75
N ARG A 639 27.03 -4.85 -20.86
CA ARG A 639 26.49 -3.72 -21.62
C ARG A 639 25.08 -3.30 -21.17
N TRP A 640 24.84 -3.31 -19.87
CA TRP A 640 23.59 -2.82 -19.29
C TRP A 640 23.63 -1.31 -19.08
N ALA A 641 22.59 -0.61 -19.54
CA ALA A 641 22.50 0.85 -19.39
C ALA A 641 22.13 1.29 -17.96
N ARG A 642 21.58 0.40 -17.14
CA ARG A 642 21.18 0.66 -15.75
C ARG A 642 21.65 -0.49 -14.86
N THR A 643 22.33 -0.17 -13.77
CA THR A 643 22.83 -1.14 -12.78
C THR A 643 21.72 -1.99 -12.19
N LYS A 644 20.55 -1.39 -11.95
CA LYS A 644 19.35 -2.08 -11.47
C LYS A 644 18.91 -3.27 -12.34
N THR A 645 19.23 -3.24 -13.64
CA THR A 645 18.93 -4.38 -14.53
C THR A 645 19.83 -5.58 -14.26
N VAL A 646 21.05 -5.35 -13.78
CA VAL A 646 22.01 -6.39 -13.42
C VAL A 646 21.65 -7.02 -12.08
N GLU A 647 21.17 -6.22 -11.13
CA GLU A 647 20.73 -6.69 -9.80
C GLU A 647 19.68 -7.82 -9.90
N PHE A 648 18.75 -7.75 -10.86
CA PHE A 648 17.78 -8.83 -11.11
C PHE A 648 18.40 -10.17 -11.51
N TYR A 649 19.62 -10.20 -12.04
CA TYR A 649 20.33 -11.45 -12.35
C TYR A 649 21.18 -11.98 -11.18
N LEU A 650 21.39 -11.16 -10.14
CA LEU A 650 22.37 -11.44 -9.07
C LEU A 650 21.73 -11.63 -7.69
N GLN A 651 20.60 -10.97 -7.40
CA GLN A 651 19.98 -10.94 -6.07
C GLN A 651 18.77 -11.86 -5.89
N GLU A 652 18.27 -12.45 -6.96
CA GLU A 652 17.25 -13.52 -6.94
C GLU A 652 17.86 -14.82 -7.44
#